data_AF-A0A4Q2R6I7-F1
#
_entry.id   AF-A0A4Q2R6I7-F1
#
_cell.length_a   1.000
_cell.length_b   1.000
_cell.length_c   1.000
_cell.angle_alpha   90.00
_cell.angle_beta   90.00
_cell.angle_gamma   90.00
#
_symmetry.space_group_name_H-M   'P 1'
#
loop_
_entity.id
_entity.type
_entity.pdbx_description
1 polymer ?
#
loop_
_entity_poly.entity_id
_entity_poly.type
_entity_poly.pdbx_seq_one_letter_code
_entity_poly.pdbx_strand_id
1 'polypeptide(L)'
;MSTSDLSSPLRDLISGTPSRAARLAYLAASPLFDARWYLEQYPDLAGSGVDAVEHFLDCGGFEGRYPHPLFHSDFYLEQNPDVRGTTSNPLIHYLERGAAEGRDPNPLFDTDWYVARYMRQAPYATNPLEHYLFHPDNDASLLFHSRWYRHNAMQSVRPDEHPLVHYFRQGRDAGALCNDGNMPDMGNVSYQILMSGLFDAEFYLETYADVAAAGFDPFGHYMQIGYKEGRIPNLLLDIEYYFTQVPESEREGMNPLAHFFERGAALDLNPNYFFDTAWYKAEYPACGLEGSNPLAHFLKDGGWSANPSPRFDAGWYLTQHEDVARAGLNPLKHYLWTGMNEGRAARRVKPARSAVAHVSDAKLVIVKARAQRGRRTALLVTHSARGTLKGHLQQMVDGYRRADVDVVLIVAADRRRTAIPQSIVDACQAVYVRENIGFDFGAWAHVLRSDDTLLDSDLLVLTNDSLLGPLDPEQLTAIFDRISESQADVVGLTENTFYAKHVQSFFLALKRRCLSSYGFNRYLAAIVDLETKNEVITTYELTFSSRMKAEGLRQEVLFAGAEADVARAGNNRMIFEWRALLDEGLPFVKASLVLGEHRSLGEADVRAELASRGFDVGLLEATHRYPGPLVWADLDGPSQPNRVPRVAFFGPPNVANGLGMASRGYVKALHRTGWPLNLHPIERPFHIHAKTAPSWQARSFSGPADLALVHFNGDSWDALLTPQQRREIDAARLKVGLFVWETSFVPDDWLPTIDELDAIWVPTAFCADILRSVTGIPVHVVPYVVENEPAPPAETSAAVETCRSFGLAPQKRHILYAFDGSSFLARKNPQVLIRAFRAAGLARAGWQLVLKTKHVFDLPTEGRALLDLVGTAGDVVVIDQPLSRTDLAALFALCPIYASSHASEGFGLTIAEAMEMGKVVVATDYGGSRDFLDPSCGFPVKAREVALEQSHGPYLRGAVWGEIDEEALAAALREAVESVVSGAAAEIGTAARSRIRADLSVAAVAAAMAASFERLSAGGPSR
;
A
#
# COMPACT_ATOMS: atom_id res chain seq x y z
N MET A 1 -34.72 38.90 -27.93
CA MET A 1 -34.74 40.26 -28.50
C MET A 1 -33.32 40.65 -28.91
N SER A 2 -33.17 41.44 -29.97
CA SER A 2 -31.91 41.83 -30.64
C SER A 2 -30.94 42.58 -29.70
N THR A 3 -29.64 42.37 -29.87
CA THR A 3 -28.52 43.06 -29.18
C THR A 3 -28.33 44.52 -29.62
N SER A 4 -29.41 45.19 -30.04
CA SER A 4 -29.43 46.58 -30.50
C SER A 4 -30.05 47.58 -29.51
N ASP A 5 -30.49 47.15 -28.32
CA ASP A 5 -31.13 48.02 -27.30
C ASP A 5 -30.37 48.04 -25.96
N LEU A 6 -29.04 48.13 -25.99
CA LEU A 6 -28.33 48.70 -24.83
C LEU A 6 -28.64 50.20 -24.84
N SER A 7 -29.27 50.71 -23.79
CA SER A 7 -29.53 52.14 -23.63
C SER A 7 -28.23 52.92 -23.80
N SER A 8 -28.26 53.96 -24.62
CA SER A 8 -27.13 54.83 -24.98
C SER A 8 -26.17 55.26 -23.82
N PRO A 9 -26.59 55.37 -22.54
CA PRO A 9 -25.69 55.78 -21.44
C PRO A 9 -24.66 54.75 -20.98
N LEU A 10 -24.95 53.44 -21.11
CA LEU A 10 -24.10 52.36 -20.57
C LEU A 10 -22.74 52.24 -21.27
N ARG A 11 -22.71 52.49 -22.59
CA ARG A 11 -21.48 52.46 -23.39
C ARG A 11 -20.51 53.57 -23.02
N ASP A 12 -21.02 54.79 -22.81
CA ASP A 12 -20.20 55.97 -22.53
C ASP A 12 -19.60 55.93 -21.10
N LEU A 13 -20.22 55.20 -20.17
CA LEU A 13 -19.68 54.99 -18.82
C LEU A 13 -18.45 54.05 -18.82
N ILE A 14 -18.47 53.02 -19.67
CA ILE A 14 -17.45 51.96 -19.72
C ILE A 14 -16.25 52.36 -20.60
N SER A 15 -16.42 53.31 -21.54
CA SER A 15 -15.35 53.77 -22.43
C SER A 15 -14.65 55.05 -21.94
N GLY A 16 -13.60 54.92 -21.12
CA GLY A 16 -12.71 56.02 -20.72
C GLY A 16 -12.99 56.60 -19.32
N THR A 17 -12.64 57.87 -19.06
CA THR A 17 -12.99 58.58 -17.83
C THR A 17 -14.33 59.30 -18.05
N PRO A 18 -15.47 58.75 -17.61
CA PRO A 18 -16.77 59.30 -17.96
C PRO A 18 -16.98 60.68 -17.34
N SER A 19 -17.48 61.60 -18.16
CA SER A 19 -17.83 62.96 -17.74
C SER A 19 -18.90 62.96 -16.63
N ARG A 20 -18.96 64.03 -15.82
CA ARG A 20 -20.05 64.23 -14.84
C ARG A 20 -21.44 64.11 -15.48
N ALA A 21 -21.63 64.65 -16.69
CA ALA A 21 -22.91 64.57 -17.40
C ALA A 21 -23.27 63.12 -17.77
N ALA A 22 -22.30 62.28 -18.11
CA ALA A 22 -22.52 60.87 -18.42
C ALA A 22 -22.87 60.05 -17.16
N ARG A 23 -22.20 60.31 -16.02
CA ARG A 23 -22.53 59.68 -14.74
C ARG A 23 -23.93 60.06 -14.24
N LEU A 24 -24.33 61.33 -14.41
CA LEU A 24 -25.68 61.78 -14.10
C LEU A 24 -26.73 61.09 -14.97
N ALA A 25 -26.52 61.07 -16.29
CA ALA A 25 -27.43 60.40 -17.22
C ALA A 25 -27.55 58.90 -16.94
N TYR A 26 -26.45 58.26 -16.55
CA TYR A 26 -26.43 56.85 -16.17
C TYR A 26 -27.18 56.60 -14.87
N LEU A 27 -26.86 57.31 -13.79
CA LEU A 27 -27.55 57.14 -12.51
C LEU A 27 -29.06 57.42 -12.63
N ALA A 28 -29.45 58.43 -13.43
CA ALA A 28 -30.85 58.71 -13.70
C ALA A 28 -31.56 57.60 -14.49
N ALA A 29 -30.82 56.79 -15.24
CA ALA A 29 -31.36 55.70 -16.06
C ALA A 29 -31.20 54.31 -15.41
N SER A 30 -30.35 54.16 -14.39
CA SER A 30 -30.07 52.88 -13.75
C SER A 30 -31.15 52.55 -12.71
N PRO A 31 -31.65 51.30 -12.66
CA PRO A 31 -32.56 50.86 -11.61
C PRO A 31 -31.87 50.78 -10.23
N LEU A 32 -30.54 50.96 -10.16
CA LEU A 32 -29.77 50.98 -8.92
C LEU A 32 -29.76 52.35 -8.22
N PHE A 33 -30.47 53.36 -8.75
CA PHE A 33 -30.76 54.62 -8.06
C PHE A 33 -32.27 54.90 -8.05
N ASP A 34 -32.88 54.84 -6.87
CA ASP A 34 -34.32 55.14 -6.70
C ASP A 34 -34.47 56.56 -6.14
N ALA A 35 -34.62 57.55 -7.04
CA ALA A 35 -34.71 58.97 -6.68
C ALA A 35 -35.86 59.28 -5.71
N ARG A 36 -36.98 58.56 -5.83
CA ARG A 36 -38.14 58.74 -4.95
C ARG A 36 -37.82 58.21 -3.56
N TRP A 37 -37.33 56.98 -3.48
CA TRP A 37 -36.93 56.37 -2.21
C TRP A 37 -35.82 57.17 -1.54
N TYR A 38 -34.83 57.65 -2.29
CA TYR A 38 -33.73 58.47 -1.79
C TYR A 38 -34.23 59.73 -1.07
N LEU A 39 -35.17 60.48 -1.67
CA LEU A 39 -35.76 61.67 -1.03
C LEU A 39 -36.69 61.31 0.15
N GLU A 40 -37.35 60.16 0.12
CA GLU A 40 -38.15 59.65 1.24
C GLU A 40 -37.26 59.23 2.44
N GLN A 41 -36.09 58.63 2.18
CA GLN A 41 -35.14 58.22 3.23
C GLN A 41 -34.33 59.36 3.82
N TYR A 42 -34.16 60.46 3.06
CA TYR A 42 -33.37 61.62 3.47
C TYR A 42 -34.24 62.89 3.52
N PRO A 43 -35.11 63.04 4.56
CA PRO A 43 -36.01 64.17 4.69
C PRO A 43 -35.31 65.53 4.80
N ASP A 44 -34.01 65.56 5.14
CA ASP A 44 -33.19 66.77 5.13
C ASP A 44 -33.04 67.40 3.73
N LEU A 45 -33.31 66.61 2.68
CA LEU A 45 -33.36 67.07 1.29
C LEU A 45 -34.78 67.46 0.84
N ALA A 46 -35.82 67.05 1.59
CA ALA A 46 -37.20 67.31 1.26
C ALA A 46 -37.55 68.81 1.43
N GLY A 47 -37.88 69.48 0.31
CA GLY A 47 -38.19 70.92 0.28
C GLY A 47 -37.02 71.84 -0.07
N SER A 48 -35.81 71.29 -0.28
CA SER A 48 -34.63 72.04 -0.71
C SER A 48 -34.61 72.41 -2.20
N GLY A 49 -35.44 71.74 -3.02
CA GLY A 49 -35.46 71.89 -4.48
C GLY A 49 -34.27 71.24 -5.20
N VAL A 50 -33.42 70.51 -4.47
CA VAL A 50 -32.23 69.83 -5.02
C VAL A 50 -32.64 68.56 -5.77
N ASP A 51 -32.01 68.32 -6.94
CA ASP A 51 -32.18 67.09 -7.69
C ASP A 51 -31.49 65.91 -6.98
N ALA A 52 -32.22 64.81 -6.77
CA ALA A 52 -31.74 63.67 -5.99
C ALA A 52 -30.52 62.97 -6.61
N VAL A 53 -30.48 62.87 -7.94
CA VAL A 53 -29.39 62.22 -8.67
C VAL A 53 -28.14 63.10 -8.62
N GLU A 54 -28.29 64.41 -8.82
CA GLU A 54 -27.19 65.37 -8.68
C GLU A 54 -26.63 65.37 -7.25
N HIS A 55 -27.53 65.41 -6.25
CA HIS A 55 -27.11 65.36 -4.86
C HIS A 55 -26.34 64.08 -4.55
N PHE A 56 -26.85 62.92 -4.94
CA PHE A 56 -26.18 61.66 -4.65
C PHE A 56 -24.81 61.57 -5.33
N LEU A 57 -24.71 61.99 -6.60
CA LEU A 57 -23.46 61.93 -7.34
C LEU A 57 -22.38 62.81 -6.69
N ASP A 58 -22.73 64.04 -6.33
CA ASP A 58 -21.75 65.05 -5.90
C ASP A 58 -21.51 65.05 -4.37
N CYS A 59 -22.50 64.65 -3.56
CA CYS A 59 -22.44 64.70 -2.09
C CYS A 59 -22.84 63.38 -1.43
N GLY A 60 -24.05 62.88 -1.73
CA GLY A 60 -24.69 61.80 -0.97
C GLY A 60 -23.92 60.48 -0.95
N GLY A 61 -23.30 60.09 -2.07
CA GLY A 61 -22.46 58.88 -2.11
C GLY A 61 -21.21 58.99 -1.25
N PHE A 62 -20.64 60.19 -1.09
CA PHE A 62 -19.49 60.45 -0.21
C PHE A 62 -19.88 60.55 1.26
N GLU A 63 -21.12 60.95 1.53
CA GLU A 63 -21.72 60.95 2.87
C GLU A 63 -22.15 59.55 3.34
N GLY A 64 -21.97 58.52 2.52
CA GLY A 64 -22.39 57.14 2.82
C GLY A 64 -23.90 56.91 2.71
N ARG A 65 -24.63 57.82 2.07
CA ARG A 65 -26.07 57.66 1.82
C ARG A 65 -26.32 56.53 0.83
N TYR A 66 -27.45 55.85 0.97
CA TYR A 66 -27.81 54.70 0.14
C TYR A 66 -28.56 55.20 -1.08
N PRO A 67 -28.17 54.82 -2.30
CA PRO A 67 -28.88 55.17 -3.53
C PRO A 67 -30.13 54.30 -3.77
N HIS A 68 -30.15 53.10 -3.20
CA HIS A 68 -31.20 52.10 -3.38
C HIS A 68 -31.20 51.11 -2.20
N PRO A 69 -32.35 50.50 -1.82
CA PRO A 69 -32.42 49.48 -0.76
C PRO A 69 -31.53 48.24 -0.92
N LEU A 70 -31.01 47.99 -2.14
CA LEU A 70 -30.13 46.85 -2.44
C LEU A 70 -28.66 47.24 -2.57
N PHE A 71 -28.31 48.51 -2.37
CA PHE A 71 -26.93 48.98 -2.42
C PHE A 71 -26.62 49.76 -1.15
N HIS A 72 -25.85 49.15 -0.26
CA HIS A 72 -25.48 49.71 1.04
C HIS A 72 -24.09 50.34 0.93
N SER A 73 -24.03 51.67 0.85
CA SER A 73 -22.78 52.41 0.58
C SER A 73 -21.70 52.20 1.65
N ASP A 74 -22.10 52.12 2.91
CA ASP A 74 -21.25 51.82 4.06
C ASP A 74 -20.72 50.37 4.04
N PHE A 75 -21.59 49.36 3.86
CA PHE A 75 -21.17 47.97 3.67
C PHE A 75 -20.19 47.83 2.51
N TYR A 76 -20.51 48.46 1.37
CA TYR A 76 -19.66 48.41 0.19
C TYR A 76 -18.28 49.04 0.48
N LEU A 77 -18.21 50.17 1.16
CA LEU A 77 -16.94 50.81 1.54
C LEU A 77 -16.18 50.07 2.66
N GLU A 78 -16.86 49.32 3.50
CA GLU A 78 -16.24 48.46 4.51
C GLU A 78 -15.59 47.21 3.89
N GLN A 79 -16.29 46.55 2.98
CA GLN A 79 -15.77 45.36 2.26
C GLN A 79 -14.70 45.73 1.22
N ASN A 80 -14.65 46.99 0.81
CA ASN A 80 -13.73 47.47 -0.23
C ASN A 80 -12.85 48.64 0.27
N PRO A 81 -11.86 48.37 1.15
CA PRO A 81 -10.97 49.40 1.69
C PRO A 81 -10.16 50.16 0.63
N ASP A 82 -9.94 49.55 -0.55
CA ASP A 82 -9.26 50.17 -1.69
C ASP A 82 -10.08 51.30 -2.34
N VAL A 83 -11.40 51.26 -2.17
CA VAL A 83 -12.33 52.32 -2.59
C VAL A 83 -12.43 53.39 -1.50
N ARG A 84 -12.27 53.00 -0.23
CA ARG A 84 -12.35 53.85 0.95
C ARG A 84 -11.20 54.86 0.99
N GLY A 85 -11.54 56.16 0.90
CA GLY A 85 -10.55 57.26 0.88
C GLY A 85 -10.16 57.75 -0.52
N THR A 86 -10.76 57.19 -1.57
CA THR A 86 -10.70 57.74 -2.93
C THR A 86 -11.76 58.85 -3.12
N THR A 87 -11.63 59.69 -4.15
CA THR A 87 -12.67 60.67 -4.55
C THR A 87 -13.80 60.04 -5.37
N SER A 88 -13.99 58.72 -5.28
CA SER A 88 -14.95 57.97 -6.07
C SER A 88 -16.24 57.69 -5.30
N ASN A 89 -17.38 58.00 -5.91
CA ASN A 89 -18.71 57.66 -5.39
C ASN A 89 -18.88 56.11 -5.41
N PRO A 90 -19.36 55.47 -4.34
CA PRO A 90 -19.36 54.01 -4.18
C PRO A 90 -20.23 53.28 -5.21
N LEU A 91 -21.42 53.81 -5.52
CA LEU A 91 -22.27 53.19 -6.55
C LEU A 91 -21.67 53.37 -7.95
N ILE A 92 -21.06 54.53 -8.23
CA ILE A 92 -20.36 54.74 -9.50
C ILE A 92 -19.20 53.75 -9.64
N HIS A 93 -18.42 53.51 -8.59
CA HIS A 93 -17.37 52.51 -8.61
C HIS A 93 -17.93 51.10 -8.88
N TYR A 94 -19.01 50.72 -8.20
CA TYR A 94 -19.66 49.44 -8.40
C TYR A 94 -20.12 49.24 -9.86
N LEU A 95 -20.74 50.27 -10.44
CA LEU A 95 -21.22 50.26 -11.82
C LEU A 95 -20.09 50.21 -12.84
N GLU A 96 -19.00 50.96 -12.62
CA GLU A 96 -17.87 51.04 -13.56
C GLU A 96 -17.00 49.77 -13.52
N ARG A 97 -16.83 49.15 -12.33
CA ARG A 97 -15.86 48.05 -12.13
C ARG A 97 -16.31 47.01 -11.13
N GLY A 98 -16.87 47.43 -10.00
CA GLY A 98 -17.07 46.53 -8.86
C GLY A 98 -17.95 45.32 -9.15
N ALA A 99 -18.99 45.48 -9.97
CA ALA A 99 -19.84 44.38 -10.40
C ALA A 99 -19.09 43.34 -11.26
N ALA A 100 -18.20 43.79 -12.14
CA ALA A 100 -17.37 42.90 -12.97
C ALA A 100 -16.24 42.24 -12.17
N GLU A 101 -15.83 42.87 -11.07
CA GLU A 101 -14.84 42.35 -10.12
C GLU A 101 -15.45 41.41 -9.06
N GLY A 102 -16.75 41.10 -9.12
CA GLY A 102 -17.42 40.19 -8.19
C GLY A 102 -17.70 40.78 -6.80
N ARG A 103 -17.68 42.11 -6.64
CA ARG A 103 -17.86 42.76 -5.33
C ARG A 103 -19.32 42.78 -4.89
N ASP A 104 -19.60 42.44 -3.64
CA ASP A 104 -20.97 42.37 -3.14
C ASP A 104 -21.58 43.74 -2.80
N PRO A 105 -22.81 44.05 -3.26
CA PRO A 105 -23.45 45.36 -3.05
C PRO A 105 -24.19 45.50 -1.72
N ASN A 106 -24.53 44.38 -1.06
CA ASN A 106 -25.17 44.32 0.24
C ASN A 106 -24.90 42.95 0.90
N PRO A 107 -25.14 42.78 2.22
CA PRO A 107 -24.81 41.55 2.96
C PRO A 107 -25.55 40.28 2.54
N LEU A 108 -26.63 40.38 1.76
CA LEU A 108 -27.47 39.25 1.37
C LEU A 108 -27.38 38.93 -0.13
N PHE A 109 -26.50 39.61 -0.85
CA PHE A 109 -26.28 39.40 -2.28
C PHE A 109 -24.86 38.90 -2.52
N ASP A 110 -24.74 37.66 -2.99
CA ASP A 110 -23.47 37.01 -3.33
C ASP A 110 -23.31 37.06 -4.86
N THR A 111 -22.41 37.92 -5.32
CA THR A 111 -22.26 38.26 -6.74
C THR A 111 -21.77 37.07 -7.54
N ASP A 112 -20.74 36.36 -7.04
CA ASP A 112 -20.13 35.23 -7.73
C ASP A 112 -21.08 34.03 -7.79
N TRP A 113 -21.76 33.73 -6.67
CA TRP A 113 -22.78 32.69 -6.62
C TRP A 113 -23.94 33.00 -7.56
N TYR A 114 -24.45 34.24 -7.53
CA TYR A 114 -25.57 34.66 -8.37
C TYR A 114 -25.23 34.53 -9.85
N VAL A 115 -24.04 34.98 -10.25
CA VAL A 115 -23.56 34.89 -11.63
C VAL A 115 -23.42 33.43 -12.05
N ALA A 116 -22.79 32.59 -11.23
CA ALA A 116 -22.60 31.18 -11.49
C ALA A 116 -23.93 30.39 -11.59
N ARG A 117 -24.96 30.84 -10.87
CA ARG A 117 -26.26 30.15 -10.77
C ARG A 117 -27.27 30.59 -11.83
N TYR A 118 -27.35 31.89 -12.10
CA TYR A 118 -28.42 32.47 -12.92
C TYR A 118 -27.93 33.15 -14.20
N MET A 119 -26.65 33.53 -14.28
CA MET A 119 -26.13 34.35 -15.38
C MET A 119 -25.10 33.66 -16.27
N ARG A 120 -24.94 32.32 -16.21
CA ARG A 120 -24.02 31.57 -17.09
C ARG A 120 -24.20 31.85 -18.60
N GLN A 121 -25.41 32.23 -19.02
CA GLN A 121 -25.75 32.52 -20.42
C GLN A 121 -26.06 34.01 -20.66
N ALA A 122 -25.90 34.87 -19.64
CA ALA A 122 -26.15 36.30 -19.76
C ALA A 122 -24.98 37.00 -20.48
N PRO A 123 -25.23 38.12 -21.20
CA PRO A 123 -24.16 38.92 -21.79
C PRO A 123 -23.17 39.42 -20.72
N TYR A 124 -21.87 39.36 -21.04
CA TYR A 124 -20.75 39.71 -20.14
C TYR A 124 -20.79 41.14 -19.57
N ALA A 125 -21.59 42.04 -20.14
CA ALA A 125 -21.75 43.42 -19.70
C ALA A 125 -22.99 43.67 -18.81
N THR A 126 -23.72 42.63 -18.44
CA THR A 126 -24.93 42.76 -17.61
C THR A 126 -24.55 42.84 -16.14
N ASN A 127 -24.92 43.91 -15.45
CA ASN A 127 -24.69 44.04 -14.01
C ASN A 127 -25.52 43.00 -13.24
N PRO A 128 -24.92 42.19 -12.33
CA PRO A 128 -25.64 41.13 -11.62
C PRO A 128 -26.78 41.62 -10.73
N LEU A 129 -26.61 42.76 -10.05
CA LEU A 129 -27.65 43.34 -9.20
C LEU A 129 -28.80 43.92 -10.03
N GLU A 130 -28.52 44.50 -11.20
CA GLU A 130 -29.56 44.91 -12.15
C GLU A 130 -30.31 43.68 -12.70
N HIS A 131 -29.59 42.62 -13.08
CA HIS A 131 -30.21 41.36 -13.52
C HIS A 131 -31.14 40.79 -12.43
N TYR A 132 -30.72 40.84 -11.17
CA TYR A 132 -31.53 40.43 -10.03
C TYR A 132 -32.82 41.22 -9.90
N LEU A 133 -32.76 42.55 -10.01
CA LEU A 133 -33.95 43.41 -9.94
C LEU A 133 -35.02 43.04 -10.98
N PHE A 134 -34.62 42.57 -12.15
CA PHE A 134 -35.54 42.11 -13.20
C PHE A 134 -36.05 40.67 -13.01
N HIS A 135 -35.49 39.92 -12.07
CA HIS A 135 -35.84 38.51 -11.80
C HIS A 135 -36.17 38.30 -10.31
N PRO A 136 -37.32 38.81 -9.83
CA PRO A 136 -37.64 38.85 -8.40
C PRO A 136 -37.88 37.48 -7.75
N ASP A 137 -37.93 36.40 -8.53
CA ASP A 137 -38.01 35.02 -8.03
C ASP A 137 -36.65 34.32 -7.92
N ASN A 138 -35.57 34.94 -8.40
CA ASN A 138 -34.22 34.43 -8.19
C ASN A 138 -33.81 34.72 -6.74
N ASP A 139 -32.98 33.85 -6.18
CA ASP A 139 -32.39 34.08 -4.86
C ASP A 139 -31.16 34.99 -5.01
N ALA A 140 -30.92 35.88 -4.03
CA ALA A 140 -29.76 36.79 -4.05
C ALA A 140 -28.47 36.08 -3.61
N SER A 141 -28.62 35.06 -2.79
CA SER A 141 -27.56 34.25 -2.22
C SER A 141 -28.20 33.00 -1.62
N LEU A 142 -27.39 32.09 -1.07
CA LEU A 142 -27.87 31.00 -0.22
C LEU A 142 -28.52 31.50 1.09
N LEU A 143 -28.31 32.77 1.46
CA LEU A 143 -28.79 33.36 2.71
C LEU A 143 -30.18 33.99 2.60
N PHE A 144 -30.71 34.12 1.38
CA PHE A 144 -32.00 34.75 1.15
C PHE A 144 -32.76 34.06 0.01
N HIS A 145 -33.79 33.29 0.37
CA HIS A 145 -34.66 32.63 -0.60
C HIS A 145 -35.88 33.48 -0.94
N SER A 146 -35.88 34.05 -2.14
CA SER A 146 -36.91 34.98 -2.62
C SER A 146 -38.31 34.34 -2.65
N ARG A 147 -38.42 33.08 -3.07
CA ARG A 147 -39.70 32.35 -3.12
C ARG A 147 -40.22 31.97 -1.74
N TRP A 148 -39.33 31.52 -0.86
CA TRP A 148 -39.68 31.17 0.51
C TRP A 148 -40.10 32.42 1.29
N TYR A 149 -39.34 33.52 1.17
CA TYR A 149 -39.64 34.78 1.83
C TYR A 149 -41.01 35.31 1.39
N ARG A 150 -41.28 35.30 0.09
CA ARG A 150 -42.59 35.68 -0.48
C ARG A 150 -43.73 34.81 0.03
N HIS A 151 -43.48 33.52 0.28
CA HIS A 151 -44.47 32.59 0.82
C HIS A 151 -44.73 32.81 2.32
N ASN A 152 -43.69 33.08 3.11
CA ASN A 152 -43.75 33.09 4.58
C ASN A 152 -44.00 34.48 5.19
N ALA A 153 -43.63 35.58 4.52
CA ALA A 153 -43.79 36.94 5.03
C ALA A 153 -45.25 37.49 5.00
N MET A 154 -46.26 36.62 4.73
CA MET A 154 -47.71 36.87 4.67
C MET A 154 -48.19 38.22 4.09
N GLN A 155 -48.84 38.20 2.91
CA GLN A 155 -49.70 39.26 2.30
C GLN A 155 -49.14 40.70 2.18
N SER A 156 -47.95 40.99 2.72
CA SER A 156 -47.34 42.32 2.81
C SER A 156 -46.49 42.69 1.60
N VAL A 157 -45.79 41.70 1.02
CA VAL A 157 -45.01 41.88 -0.22
C VAL A 157 -45.97 41.97 -1.40
N ARG A 158 -45.98 43.12 -2.09
CA ARG A 158 -46.79 43.26 -3.31
C ARG A 158 -46.23 42.39 -4.44
N PRO A 159 -47.05 41.93 -5.40
CA PRO A 159 -46.57 41.11 -6.52
C PRO A 159 -45.47 41.78 -7.36
N ASP A 160 -45.47 43.11 -7.41
CA ASP A 160 -44.51 43.97 -8.10
C ASP A 160 -43.30 44.37 -7.23
N GLU A 161 -43.29 43.99 -5.95
CA GLU A 161 -42.19 44.30 -5.04
C GLU A 161 -41.17 43.17 -4.96
N HIS A 162 -39.89 43.55 -5.03
CA HIS A 162 -38.79 42.61 -4.96
C HIS A 162 -38.65 42.07 -3.51
N PRO A 163 -38.60 40.74 -3.29
CA PRO A 163 -38.53 40.13 -1.95
C PRO A 163 -37.45 40.71 -1.04
N LEU A 164 -36.20 40.82 -1.53
CA LEU A 164 -35.10 41.40 -0.76
C LEU A 164 -35.23 42.92 -0.52
N VAL A 165 -35.87 43.66 -1.43
CA VAL A 165 -36.17 45.10 -1.24
C VAL A 165 -37.20 45.28 -0.14
N HIS A 166 -38.29 44.51 -0.15
CA HIS A 166 -39.28 44.51 0.92
C HIS A 166 -38.64 44.16 2.26
N TYR A 167 -37.76 43.16 2.26
CA TYR A 167 -37.03 42.75 3.44
C TYR A 167 -36.22 43.89 4.06
N PHE A 168 -35.38 44.59 3.27
CA PHE A 168 -34.58 45.69 3.80
C PHE A 168 -35.40 46.94 4.18
N ARG A 169 -36.55 47.18 3.53
CA ARG A 169 -37.40 48.34 3.82
C ARG A 169 -38.27 48.19 5.06
N GLN A 170 -38.85 47.01 5.26
CA GLN A 170 -39.91 46.80 6.25
C GLN A 170 -39.78 45.46 6.96
N GLY A 171 -39.40 44.40 6.23
CA GLY A 171 -39.32 43.05 6.76
C GLY A 171 -38.34 42.90 7.93
N ARG A 172 -37.19 43.57 7.86
CA ARG A 172 -36.15 43.54 8.90
C ARG A 172 -36.67 44.05 10.26
N ASP A 173 -37.33 45.20 10.26
CA ASP A 173 -37.83 45.83 11.49
C ASP A 173 -39.12 45.16 12.00
N ALA A 174 -39.87 44.52 11.11
CA ALA A 174 -41.06 43.73 11.44
C ALA A 174 -40.74 42.31 11.94
N GLY A 175 -39.46 41.93 12.02
CA GLY A 175 -39.03 40.59 12.46
C GLY A 175 -39.32 39.48 11.44
N ALA A 176 -39.56 39.82 10.18
CA ALA A 176 -39.69 38.83 9.10
C ALA A 176 -38.34 38.13 8.88
N LEU A 177 -38.36 36.80 8.83
CA LEU A 177 -37.14 35.98 8.78
C LEU A 177 -36.53 35.98 7.37
N CYS A 178 -35.20 36.06 7.25
CA CYS A 178 -34.49 35.94 5.95
C CYS A 178 -34.31 34.49 5.49
N ASN A 179 -34.30 33.53 6.42
CA ASN A 179 -34.56 32.10 6.29
C ASN A 179 -34.31 31.50 7.70
N ASP A 180 -35.14 30.59 8.20
CA ASP A 180 -34.90 29.79 9.43
C ASP A 180 -34.34 30.50 10.70
N GLY A 181 -34.75 31.75 10.96
CA GLY A 181 -34.79 32.23 12.35
C GLY A 181 -33.80 33.29 12.82
N ASN A 182 -33.01 33.99 11.98
CA ASN A 182 -32.41 35.29 12.35
C ASN A 182 -31.69 35.98 11.18
N MET A 183 -31.67 37.33 11.18
CA MET A 183 -30.68 38.15 10.45
C MET A 183 -29.25 37.68 10.77
N PRO A 184 -28.29 37.81 9.84
CA PRO A 184 -26.89 37.83 10.21
C PRO A 184 -26.63 39.08 11.07
N ASP A 185 -26.59 38.89 12.38
CA ASP A 185 -25.66 39.66 13.19
C ASP A 185 -24.26 39.28 12.69
N MET A 186 -23.42 40.25 12.32
CA MET A 186 -22.02 39.98 11.95
C MET A 186 -21.24 39.34 13.12
N GLY A 187 -21.79 39.38 14.34
CA GLY A 187 -21.36 38.61 15.52
C GLY A 187 -21.98 37.22 15.68
N ASN A 188 -22.92 36.79 14.83
CA ASN A 188 -23.53 35.45 14.88
C ASN A 188 -22.56 34.40 14.35
N VAL A 189 -22.15 33.49 15.23
CA VAL A 189 -21.21 32.41 14.95
C VAL A 189 -21.67 31.51 13.79
N SER A 190 -22.97 31.25 13.63
CA SER A 190 -23.46 30.40 12.53
C SER A 190 -23.20 31.05 11.17
N TYR A 191 -23.38 32.38 11.09
CA TYR A 191 -23.06 33.14 9.88
C TYR A 191 -21.54 33.15 9.62
N GLN A 192 -20.73 33.36 10.66
CA GLN A 192 -19.27 33.36 10.53
C GLN A 192 -18.73 31.98 10.10
N ILE A 193 -19.33 30.88 10.58
CA ILE A 193 -19.00 29.51 10.15
C ILE A 193 -19.33 29.33 8.67
N LEU A 194 -20.53 29.71 8.24
CA LEU A 194 -20.94 29.57 6.84
C LEU A 194 -20.01 30.38 5.91
N MET A 195 -19.74 31.64 6.27
CA MET A 195 -18.84 32.51 5.50
C MET A 195 -17.39 32.08 5.57
N SER A 196 -16.97 31.27 6.55
CA SER A 196 -15.58 30.78 6.66
C SER A 196 -15.24 29.69 5.64
N GLY A 197 -16.22 29.07 4.97
CA GLY A 197 -16.01 27.94 4.07
C GLY A 197 -15.73 26.61 4.80
N LEU A 198 -15.83 26.58 6.14
CA LEU A 198 -15.74 25.34 6.93
C LEU A 198 -16.96 24.44 6.76
N PHE A 199 -18.06 24.91 6.18
CA PHE A 199 -19.16 24.07 5.73
C PHE A 199 -19.15 24.02 4.20
N ASP A 200 -19.05 22.82 3.63
CA ASP A 200 -19.03 22.60 2.17
C ASP A 200 -20.40 22.05 1.74
N ALA A 201 -21.29 22.95 1.29
CA ALA A 201 -22.66 22.61 0.94
C ALA A 201 -22.76 21.66 -0.25
N GLU A 202 -21.87 21.79 -1.24
CA GLU A 202 -21.82 20.90 -2.40
C GLU A 202 -21.40 19.49 -1.97
N PHE A 203 -20.31 19.38 -1.21
CA PHE A 203 -19.90 18.12 -0.59
C PHE A 203 -21.02 17.50 0.25
N TYR A 204 -21.71 18.30 1.06
CA TYR A 204 -22.74 17.82 1.96
C TYR A 204 -23.93 17.23 1.19
N LEU A 205 -24.41 17.90 0.15
CA LEU A 205 -25.51 17.42 -0.67
C LEU A 205 -25.11 16.25 -1.58
N GLU A 206 -23.87 16.22 -2.09
CA GLU A 206 -23.34 15.08 -2.83
C GLU A 206 -23.15 13.83 -1.97
N THR A 207 -22.87 14.04 -0.69
CA THR A 207 -22.64 12.97 0.29
C THR A 207 -23.96 12.45 0.87
N TYR A 208 -24.91 13.34 1.14
CA TYR A 208 -26.18 13.03 1.82
C TYR A 208 -27.36 13.15 0.86
N ALA A 209 -27.57 12.09 0.08
CA ALA A 209 -28.63 12.04 -0.95
C ALA A 209 -30.04 12.20 -0.37
N ASP A 210 -30.27 11.80 0.87
CA ASP A 210 -31.52 11.99 1.61
C ASP A 210 -31.82 13.47 1.88
N VAL A 211 -30.81 14.26 2.27
CA VAL A 211 -30.92 15.71 2.48
C VAL A 211 -31.16 16.42 1.14
N ALA A 212 -30.42 16.00 0.10
CA ALA A 212 -30.60 16.54 -1.25
C ALA A 212 -32.00 16.27 -1.81
N ALA A 213 -32.54 15.06 -1.60
CA ALA A 213 -33.88 14.68 -2.05
C ALA A 213 -34.98 15.40 -1.25
N ALA A 214 -34.77 15.66 0.04
CA ALA A 214 -35.69 16.41 0.89
C ALA A 214 -35.71 17.92 0.59
N GLY A 215 -34.68 18.44 -0.10
CA GLY A 215 -34.55 19.85 -0.43
C GLY A 215 -34.33 20.75 0.79
N PHE A 216 -33.78 20.20 1.89
CA PHE A 216 -33.42 20.98 3.07
C PHE A 216 -32.23 21.89 2.79
N ASP A 217 -32.16 23.02 3.51
CA ASP A 217 -30.93 23.82 3.57
C ASP A 217 -29.82 22.96 4.23
N PRO A 218 -28.72 22.65 3.51
CA PRO A 218 -27.71 21.73 4.03
C PRO A 218 -27.02 22.27 5.28
N PHE A 219 -26.80 23.59 5.38
CA PHE A 219 -26.15 24.19 6.54
C PHE A 219 -27.05 24.16 7.77
N GLY A 220 -28.30 24.62 7.64
CA GLY A 220 -29.32 24.56 8.68
C GLY A 220 -29.59 23.13 9.14
N HIS A 221 -29.70 22.19 8.20
CA HIS A 221 -29.81 20.76 8.51
C HIS A 221 -28.64 20.29 9.38
N TYR A 222 -27.41 20.57 8.96
CA TYR A 222 -26.23 20.16 9.73
C TYR A 222 -26.21 20.77 11.13
N MET A 223 -26.47 22.07 11.26
CA MET A 223 -26.38 22.80 12.53
C MET A 223 -27.42 22.35 13.56
N GLN A 224 -28.57 21.82 13.12
CA GLN A 224 -29.65 21.40 14.01
C GLN A 224 -29.70 19.89 14.26
N ILE A 225 -29.45 19.10 13.21
CA ILE A 225 -29.73 17.66 13.15
C ILE A 225 -28.50 16.89 12.70
N GLY A 226 -27.88 17.27 11.59
CA GLY A 226 -26.83 16.48 10.95
C GLY A 226 -25.62 16.21 11.83
N TYR A 227 -25.20 17.15 12.68
CA TYR A 227 -24.09 16.92 13.61
C TYR A 227 -24.41 15.88 14.70
N LYS A 228 -25.69 15.78 15.11
CA LYS A 228 -26.16 14.78 16.09
C LYS A 228 -26.22 13.38 15.48
N GLU A 229 -26.46 13.33 14.16
CA GLU A 229 -26.42 12.11 13.36
C GLU A 229 -24.99 11.71 12.96
N GLY A 230 -23.96 12.47 13.38
CA GLY A 230 -22.56 12.20 13.05
C GLY A 230 -22.18 12.52 11.60
N ARG A 231 -23.01 13.27 10.87
CA ARG A 231 -22.68 13.72 9.50
C ARG A 231 -21.48 14.66 9.53
N ILE A 232 -20.63 14.63 8.51
CA ILE A 232 -19.45 15.49 8.39
C ILE A 232 -19.77 16.74 7.54
N PRO A 233 -19.37 17.94 7.98
CA PRO A 233 -19.70 19.19 7.27
C PRO A 233 -18.76 19.52 6.11
N ASN A 234 -17.56 18.91 6.11
CA ASN A 234 -16.56 19.01 5.05
C ASN A 234 -15.58 17.82 5.16
N LEU A 235 -14.86 17.50 4.08
CA LEU A 235 -13.92 16.37 4.02
C LEU A 235 -12.71 16.50 4.98
N LEU A 236 -12.37 17.71 5.42
CA LEU A 236 -11.23 18.01 6.28
C LEU A 236 -11.60 18.12 7.76
N LEU A 237 -12.86 17.89 8.15
CA LEU A 237 -13.26 17.82 9.55
C LEU A 237 -13.71 16.40 9.90
N ASP A 238 -12.75 15.63 10.44
CA ASP A 238 -12.94 14.27 10.92
C ASP A 238 -13.40 14.32 12.38
N ILE A 239 -14.71 14.11 12.59
CA ILE A 239 -15.35 14.29 13.91
C ILE A 239 -14.76 13.34 14.96
N GLU A 240 -14.55 12.07 14.59
CA GLU A 240 -14.00 11.07 15.52
C GLU A 240 -12.56 11.43 15.90
N TYR A 241 -11.72 11.77 14.91
CA TYR A 241 -10.36 12.23 15.18
C TYR A 241 -10.33 13.49 16.03
N TYR A 242 -11.21 14.45 15.73
CA TYR A 242 -11.31 15.70 16.46
C TYR A 242 -11.68 15.46 17.94
N PHE A 243 -12.67 14.60 18.20
CA PHE A 243 -13.09 14.26 19.55
C PHE A 243 -12.01 13.55 20.36
N THR A 244 -11.05 12.84 19.75
CA THR A 244 -9.93 12.27 20.51
C THR A 244 -9.10 13.32 21.25
N GLN A 245 -9.14 14.58 20.79
CA GLN A 245 -8.37 15.70 21.36
C GLN A 245 -9.20 16.58 22.33
N VAL A 246 -10.53 16.49 22.28
CA VAL A 246 -11.45 17.27 23.14
C VAL A 246 -11.70 16.51 24.45
N PRO A 247 -11.66 17.13 25.64
CA PRO A 247 -11.99 16.46 26.90
C PRO A 247 -13.40 15.85 26.89
N GLU A 248 -13.57 14.66 27.46
CA GLU A 248 -14.85 13.93 27.46
C GLU A 248 -16.02 14.75 28.03
N SER A 249 -15.75 15.55 29.08
CA SER A 249 -16.72 16.44 29.72
C SER A 249 -17.28 17.55 28.82
N GLU A 250 -16.63 17.83 27.69
CA GLU A 250 -17.03 18.90 26.76
C GLU A 250 -17.76 18.37 25.51
N ARG A 251 -17.80 17.04 25.30
CA ARG A 251 -18.29 16.45 24.04
C ARG A 251 -19.81 16.29 23.97
N GLU A 252 -20.50 16.20 25.10
CA GLU A 252 -21.92 15.83 25.14
C GLU A 252 -22.80 16.93 24.49
N GLY A 253 -23.54 16.56 23.44
CA GLY A 253 -24.42 17.48 22.70
C GLY A 253 -23.70 18.59 21.89
N MET A 254 -22.36 18.58 21.89
CA MET A 254 -21.52 19.59 21.24
C MET A 254 -21.56 19.48 19.71
N ASN A 255 -21.72 20.62 19.03
CA ASN A 255 -21.51 20.70 17.59
C ASN A 255 -20.01 20.83 17.28
N PRO A 256 -19.37 19.83 16.64
CA PRO A 256 -17.92 19.82 16.43
C PRO A 256 -17.43 20.94 15.51
N LEU A 257 -18.24 21.34 14.52
CA LEU A 257 -17.90 22.43 13.60
C LEU A 257 -17.90 23.78 14.33
N ALA A 258 -18.95 24.02 15.12
CA ALA A 258 -19.05 25.24 15.92
C ALA A 258 -17.93 25.31 16.95
N HIS A 259 -17.69 24.21 17.68
CA HIS A 259 -16.61 24.14 18.66
C HIS A 259 -15.24 24.35 18.02
N PHE A 260 -14.96 23.73 16.86
CA PHE A 260 -13.71 23.94 16.14
C PHE A 260 -13.51 25.41 15.75
N PHE A 261 -14.56 26.04 15.24
CA PHE A 261 -14.54 27.45 14.84
C PHE A 261 -14.29 28.39 16.03
N GLU A 262 -15.06 28.24 17.11
CA GLU A 262 -15.04 29.16 18.26
C GLU A 262 -13.81 28.98 19.16
N ARG A 263 -13.34 27.73 19.32
CA ARG A 263 -12.37 27.37 20.36
C ARG A 263 -11.28 26.44 19.86
N GLY A 264 -11.64 25.41 19.12
CA GLY A 264 -10.72 24.34 18.74
C GLY A 264 -9.49 24.83 18.00
N ALA A 265 -9.69 25.71 17.01
CA ALA A 265 -8.60 26.33 16.29
C ALA A 265 -7.67 27.13 17.22
N ALA A 266 -8.20 27.88 18.19
CA ALA A 266 -7.40 28.66 19.15
C ALA A 266 -6.59 27.76 20.11
N LEU A 267 -7.13 26.59 20.45
CA LEU A 267 -6.51 25.56 21.28
C LEU A 267 -5.55 24.64 20.51
N ASP A 268 -5.26 24.95 19.25
CA ASP A 268 -4.42 24.15 18.36
C ASP A 268 -4.92 22.70 18.15
N LEU A 269 -6.22 22.47 18.32
CA LEU A 269 -6.83 21.18 18.04
C LEU A 269 -6.86 20.95 16.52
N ASN A 270 -6.52 19.74 16.11
CA ASN A 270 -6.40 19.39 14.70
C ASN A 270 -7.74 18.87 14.14
N PRO A 271 -8.24 19.40 13.02
CA PRO A 271 -9.54 19.00 12.46
C PRO A 271 -9.49 17.61 11.78
N ASN A 272 -8.30 17.17 11.37
CA ASN A 272 -8.03 15.82 10.87
C ASN A 272 -6.52 15.50 11.03
N TYR A 273 -6.09 14.28 10.69
CA TYR A 273 -4.68 13.86 10.81
C TYR A 273 -3.70 14.64 9.89
N PHE A 274 -4.15 15.01 8.69
CA PHE A 274 -3.35 15.69 7.66
C PHE A 274 -3.27 17.20 7.84
N PHE A 275 -4.04 17.78 8.75
CA PHE A 275 -4.02 19.21 9.07
C PHE A 275 -3.47 19.43 10.49
N ASP A 276 -2.37 20.17 10.61
CA ASP A 276 -1.73 20.47 11.89
C ASP A 276 -1.90 21.96 12.20
N THR A 277 -2.86 22.26 13.07
CA THR A 277 -3.30 23.64 13.39
C THR A 277 -2.16 24.48 13.95
N ALA A 278 -1.39 23.95 14.90
CA ALA A 278 -0.25 24.66 15.50
C ALA A 278 0.85 24.91 14.47
N TRP A 279 1.21 23.87 13.72
CA TRP A 279 2.26 23.97 12.70
C TRP A 279 1.88 24.91 11.57
N TYR A 280 0.63 24.85 11.10
CA TYR A 280 0.13 25.70 10.02
C TYR A 280 0.18 27.18 10.41
N LYS A 281 -0.24 27.52 11.63
CA LYS A 281 -0.12 28.90 12.15
C LYS A 281 1.32 29.39 12.20
N ALA A 282 2.25 28.51 12.59
CA ALA A 282 3.67 28.85 12.67
C ALA A 282 4.29 29.06 11.27
N GLU A 283 3.90 28.25 10.29
CA GLU A 283 4.40 28.30 8.91
C GLU A 283 3.78 29.46 8.11
N TYR A 284 2.52 29.81 8.38
CA TYR A 284 1.77 30.87 7.69
C TYR A 284 1.31 31.97 8.66
N PRO A 285 2.22 32.81 9.22
CA PRO A 285 1.87 33.80 10.25
C PRO A 285 0.81 34.83 9.86
N ALA A 286 0.59 35.05 8.55
CA ALA A 286 -0.45 35.92 8.04
C ALA A 286 -1.87 35.53 8.54
N CYS A 287 -2.13 34.25 8.81
CA CYS A 287 -3.40 33.81 9.39
C CYS A 287 -3.63 34.34 10.83
N GLY A 288 -2.56 34.68 11.55
CA GLY A 288 -2.59 35.13 12.94
C GLY A 288 -2.84 36.64 13.14
N LEU A 289 -2.81 37.45 12.08
CA LEU A 289 -2.95 38.91 12.16
C LEU A 289 -4.40 39.42 12.04
N GLU A 290 -5.36 38.57 11.63
CA GLU A 290 -6.75 38.98 11.33
C GLU A 290 -7.84 38.07 11.93
N GLY A 291 -7.56 37.30 12.99
CA GLY A 291 -8.60 36.46 13.63
C GLY A 291 -9.16 35.34 12.74
N SER A 292 -8.50 35.04 11.60
CA SER A 292 -8.92 34.03 10.64
C SER A 292 -8.69 32.61 11.16
N ASN A 293 -9.67 31.73 10.99
CA ASN A 293 -9.53 30.31 11.34
C ASN A 293 -8.54 29.62 10.37
N PRO A 294 -7.54 28.84 10.86
CA PRO A 294 -6.47 28.29 10.03
C PRO A 294 -6.95 27.30 8.97
N LEU A 295 -7.97 26.49 9.27
CA LEU A 295 -8.56 25.60 8.26
C LEU A 295 -9.36 26.40 7.23
N ALA A 296 -10.05 27.47 7.65
CA ALA A 296 -10.74 28.38 6.73
C ALA A 296 -9.76 29.08 5.78
N HIS A 297 -8.63 29.57 6.29
CA HIS A 297 -7.55 30.13 5.49
C HIS A 297 -6.98 29.09 4.50
N PHE A 298 -6.79 27.84 4.94
CA PHE A 298 -6.34 26.78 4.03
C PHE A 298 -7.35 26.49 2.90
N LEU A 299 -8.64 26.49 3.20
CA LEU A 299 -9.70 26.23 2.23
C LEU A 299 -9.86 27.37 1.22
N LYS A 300 -9.73 28.63 1.66
CA LYS A 300 -9.89 29.83 0.81
C LYS A 300 -8.62 30.22 0.06
N ASP A 301 -7.52 30.40 0.78
CA ASP A 301 -6.30 31.07 0.29
C ASP A 301 -5.14 30.09 0.08
N GLY A 302 -5.04 29.06 0.92
CA GLY A 302 -3.91 28.11 0.94
C GLY A 302 -4.02 26.93 -0.03
N GLY A 303 -5.21 26.65 -0.56
CA GLY A 303 -5.56 25.38 -1.22
C GLY A 303 -4.81 25.02 -2.51
N TRP A 304 -3.93 25.89 -2.99
CA TRP A 304 -3.23 25.74 -4.28
C TRP A 304 -1.75 25.35 -4.14
N SER A 305 -1.12 25.62 -2.99
CA SER A 305 0.30 25.27 -2.76
C SER A 305 0.72 25.19 -1.30
N ALA A 306 -0.15 25.55 -0.34
CA ALA A 306 0.19 25.50 1.06
C ALA A 306 0.22 24.05 1.56
N ASN A 307 1.21 23.74 2.39
CA ASN A 307 1.25 22.46 3.09
C ASN A 307 0.30 22.57 4.30
N PRO A 308 -0.63 21.62 4.51
CA PRO A 308 -1.55 21.65 5.64
C PRO A 308 -0.91 21.17 6.95
N SER A 309 0.21 20.44 6.85
CA SER A 309 0.98 19.91 7.96
C SER A 309 2.36 19.45 7.47
N PRO A 310 3.28 19.05 8.36
CA PRO A 310 4.51 18.36 7.97
C PRO A 310 4.25 17.02 7.27
N ARG A 311 3.02 16.48 7.36
CA ARG A 311 2.65 15.12 6.93
C ARG A 311 2.21 15.06 5.46
N PHE A 312 1.97 16.19 4.80
CA PHE A 312 1.55 16.25 3.41
C PHE A 312 2.24 17.39 2.66
N ASP A 313 2.95 17.04 1.59
CA ASP A 313 3.64 17.96 0.69
C ASP A 313 2.78 18.22 -0.55
N ALA A 314 2.04 19.35 -0.52
CA ALA A 314 1.14 19.77 -1.57
C ALA A 314 1.87 20.05 -2.89
N GLY A 315 3.03 20.71 -2.82
CA GLY A 315 3.85 21.03 -3.99
C GLY A 315 4.38 19.79 -4.69
N TRP A 316 4.89 18.82 -3.93
CA TRP A 316 5.30 17.53 -4.47
C TRP A 316 4.12 16.78 -5.09
N TYR A 317 2.97 16.75 -4.41
CA TYR A 317 1.79 16.04 -4.90
C TYR A 317 1.32 16.57 -6.26
N LEU A 318 1.23 17.90 -6.41
CA LEU A 318 0.88 18.55 -7.68
C LEU A 318 1.94 18.31 -8.76
N THR A 319 3.22 18.27 -8.40
CA THR A 319 4.31 17.95 -9.35
C THR A 319 4.22 16.51 -9.86
N GLN A 320 3.83 15.57 -9.00
CA GLN A 320 3.66 14.16 -9.41
C GLN A 320 2.35 13.89 -10.16
N HIS A 321 1.33 14.73 -9.94
CA HIS A 321 -0.02 14.54 -10.46
C HIS A 321 -0.45 15.75 -11.28
N GLU A 322 0.08 15.83 -12.51
CA GLU A 322 -0.13 16.96 -13.43
C GLU A 322 -1.62 17.17 -13.77
N ASP A 323 -2.42 16.10 -13.78
CA ASP A 323 -3.87 16.16 -13.98
C ASP A 323 -4.58 16.96 -12.88
N VAL A 324 -4.17 16.78 -11.62
CA VAL A 324 -4.69 17.52 -10.46
C VAL A 324 -4.30 18.99 -10.53
N ALA A 325 -3.03 19.26 -10.90
CA ALA A 325 -2.52 20.60 -11.08
C ALA A 325 -3.25 21.36 -12.20
N ARG A 326 -3.48 20.70 -13.34
CA ARG A 326 -4.18 21.29 -14.51
C ARG A 326 -5.66 21.54 -14.23
N ALA A 327 -6.31 20.66 -13.47
CA ALA A 327 -7.71 20.81 -13.07
C ALA A 327 -7.89 21.86 -11.97
N GLY A 328 -6.81 22.31 -11.33
CA GLY A 328 -6.86 23.29 -10.28
C GLY A 328 -7.57 22.79 -9.02
N LEU A 329 -7.35 21.53 -8.65
CA LEU A 329 -7.99 20.93 -7.48
C LEU A 329 -7.09 21.09 -6.24
N ASN A 330 -7.70 21.30 -5.07
CA ASN A 330 -6.97 21.28 -3.80
C ASN A 330 -6.29 19.91 -3.61
N PRO A 331 -4.95 19.84 -3.45
CA PRO A 331 -4.22 18.58 -3.49
C PRO A 331 -4.53 17.67 -2.31
N LEU A 332 -4.75 18.22 -1.11
CA LEU A 332 -5.15 17.42 0.04
C LEU A 332 -6.58 16.90 -0.14
N LYS A 333 -7.54 17.77 -0.53
CA LYS A 333 -8.93 17.36 -0.79
C LYS A 333 -8.98 16.28 -1.87
N HIS A 334 -8.27 16.46 -2.97
CA HIS A 334 -8.16 15.46 -4.04
C HIS A 334 -7.54 14.16 -3.55
N TYR A 335 -6.43 14.22 -2.81
CA TYR A 335 -5.78 13.02 -2.27
C TYR A 335 -6.73 12.22 -1.38
N LEU A 336 -7.41 12.89 -0.45
CA LEU A 336 -8.34 12.27 0.49
C LEU A 336 -9.62 11.77 -0.18
N TRP A 337 -10.09 12.41 -1.26
CA TRP A 337 -11.34 12.02 -1.92
C TRP A 337 -11.14 10.94 -2.99
N THR A 338 -10.07 11.06 -3.77
CA THR A 338 -9.85 10.30 -5.00
C THR A 338 -8.48 9.63 -5.00
N GLY A 339 -7.42 10.37 -4.69
CA GLY A 339 -6.04 9.91 -4.82
C GLY A 339 -5.72 8.65 -4.02
N MET A 340 -6.20 8.54 -2.78
CA MET A 340 -5.97 7.34 -1.95
C MET A 340 -6.60 6.08 -2.55
N ASN A 341 -7.82 6.19 -3.10
CA ASN A 341 -8.53 5.09 -3.74
C ASN A 341 -7.83 4.62 -5.03
N GLU A 342 -7.24 5.57 -5.76
CA GLU A 342 -6.42 5.30 -6.95
C GLU A 342 -5.01 4.78 -6.61
N GLY A 343 -4.63 4.74 -5.33
CA GLY A 343 -3.30 4.32 -4.89
C GLY A 343 -2.21 5.36 -5.21
N ARG A 344 -2.58 6.63 -5.42
CA ARG A 344 -1.62 7.72 -5.60
C ARG A 344 -0.76 7.87 -4.36
N ALA A 345 0.54 8.12 -4.57
CA ALA A 345 1.47 8.32 -3.46
C ALA A 345 1.30 9.74 -2.87
N ALA A 346 1.54 9.87 -1.58
CA ALA A 346 1.71 11.15 -0.89
C ALA A 346 3.08 11.17 -0.18
N ARG A 347 3.62 12.37 0.02
CA ARG A 347 4.93 12.59 0.63
C ARG A 347 4.80 13.54 1.83
N ARG A 348 5.66 13.34 2.84
CA ARG A 348 5.84 14.28 3.95
C ARG A 348 6.84 15.39 3.59
N VAL A 349 6.61 16.60 4.09
CA VAL A 349 7.52 17.74 3.91
C VAL A 349 8.88 17.48 4.59
N LYS A 350 8.87 16.78 5.73
CA LYS A 350 10.07 16.32 6.44
C LYS A 350 9.96 14.82 6.78
N PRO A 351 11.06 14.05 6.79
CA PRO A 351 11.07 12.68 7.31
C PRO A 351 10.61 12.67 8.78
N ALA A 352 9.93 11.60 9.22
CA ALA A 352 9.59 11.41 10.64
C ALA A 352 10.85 11.52 11.52
N ARG A 353 10.73 12.04 12.74
CA ARG A 353 11.89 12.33 13.59
C ARG A 353 12.51 11.00 14.06
N SER A 354 13.85 10.97 14.02
CA SER A 354 14.75 9.83 14.26
C SER A 354 15.02 8.95 13.05
N ALA A 355 16.30 8.61 12.87
CA ALA A 355 16.77 7.68 11.85
C ALA A 355 16.05 6.32 12.03
N VAL A 356 15.15 6.03 11.09
CA VAL A 356 14.32 4.83 10.87
C VAL A 356 14.82 3.59 11.61
N ALA A 357 14.41 3.39 12.87
CA ALA A 357 14.50 2.08 13.48
C ALA A 357 13.52 1.17 12.71
N HIS A 358 14.04 0.10 12.12
CA HIS A 358 13.17 -0.90 11.51
C HIS A 358 12.36 -1.55 12.63
N VAL A 359 11.11 -1.93 12.35
CA VAL A 359 10.28 -2.67 13.34
C VAL A 359 10.92 -3.99 13.82
N SER A 360 11.90 -4.48 13.06
CA SER A 360 12.73 -5.65 13.37
C SER A 360 13.90 -5.36 14.31
N ASP A 361 14.17 -4.09 14.64
CA ASP A 361 15.14 -3.71 15.68
C ASP A 361 14.58 -3.91 17.10
N ALA A 362 13.26 -4.07 17.22
CA ALA A 362 12.58 -4.41 18.46
C ALA A 362 13.15 -5.71 19.03
N LYS A 363 13.33 -5.83 20.35
CA LYS A 363 13.68 -7.11 20.95
C LYS A 363 12.56 -8.11 20.77
N LEU A 364 12.92 -9.37 20.50
CA LEU A 364 12.00 -10.48 20.28
C LEU A 364 12.49 -11.70 21.08
N VAL A 365 11.60 -12.32 21.83
CA VAL A 365 11.80 -13.57 22.57
C VAL A 365 10.83 -14.60 22.02
N ILE A 366 11.35 -15.75 21.62
CA ILE A 366 10.54 -16.89 21.19
C ILE A 366 10.28 -17.76 22.42
N VAL A 367 9.03 -17.75 22.90
CA VAL A 367 8.58 -18.57 24.03
C VAL A 367 8.26 -19.99 23.57
N LYS A 368 7.71 -20.11 22.37
CA LYS A 368 7.46 -21.38 21.69
C LYS A 368 7.72 -21.19 20.19
N ALA A 369 8.64 -21.96 19.63
CA ALA A 369 8.92 -21.96 18.20
C ALA A 369 7.97 -22.88 17.44
N ARG A 370 7.67 -22.54 16.19
CA ARG A 370 6.83 -23.37 15.32
C ARG A 370 7.60 -24.62 14.88
N ALA A 371 6.96 -25.79 14.97
CA ALA A 371 7.60 -27.06 14.59
C ALA A 371 7.37 -27.45 13.12
N GLN A 372 6.26 -27.02 12.51
CA GLN A 372 5.83 -27.43 11.17
C GLN A 372 5.09 -26.30 10.44
N ARG A 373 5.00 -26.43 9.11
CA ARG A 373 4.16 -25.59 8.25
C ARG A 373 2.68 -25.81 8.59
N GLY A 374 1.96 -24.72 8.81
CA GLY A 374 0.51 -24.72 9.06
C GLY A 374 -0.28 -24.54 7.78
N ARG A 375 -1.45 -25.18 7.72
CA ARG A 375 -2.36 -25.13 6.56
C ARG A 375 -3.21 -23.86 6.57
N ARG A 376 -3.96 -23.65 7.67
CA ARG A 376 -4.68 -22.40 7.99
C ARG A 376 -4.06 -21.83 9.26
N THR A 377 -3.47 -20.64 9.21
CA THR A 377 -2.77 -20.06 10.36
C THR A 377 -3.27 -18.64 10.64
N ALA A 378 -3.62 -18.35 11.89
CA ALA A 378 -3.91 -17.01 12.40
C ALA A 378 -2.68 -16.44 13.12
N LEU A 379 -2.15 -15.34 12.60
CA LEU A 379 -1.11 -14.54 13.23
C LEU A 379 -1.77 -13.47 14.10
N LEU A 380 -1.96 -13.81 15.38
CA LEU A 380 -2.72 -13.03 16.35
C LEU A 380 -1.79 -12.12 17.16
N VAL A 381 -2.02 -10.81 17.11
CA VAL A 381 -1.31 -9.83 17.95
C VAL A 381 -2.13 -9.47 19.18
N THR A 382 -1.48 -9.43 20.35
CA THR A 382 -2.05 -8.89 21.59
C THR A 382 -1.11 -7.87 22.22
N HIS A 383 -1.68 -6.79 22.76
CA HIS A 383 -0.92 -5.77 23.50
C HIS A 383 -0.94 -6.05 25.01
N SER A 384 0.25 -6.07 25.61
CA SER A 384 0.49 -6.32 27.04
C SER A 384 1.11 -5.07 27.71
N ALA A 385 0.26 -4.12 28.08
CA ALA A 385 0.68 -2.87 28.74
C ALA A 385 1.23 -3.09 30.17
N ARG A 386 0.70 -4.12 30.86
CA ARG A 386 0.96 -4.38 32.29
C ARG A 386 1.78 -5.66 32.52
N GLY A 387 2.39 -6.22 31.48
CA GLY A 387 3.15 -7.48 31.58
C GLY A 387 2.26 -8.71 31.82
N THR A 388 0.97 -8.60 31.49
CA THR A 388 -0.05 -9.66 31.60
C THR A 388 -1.01 -9.50 30.42
N LEU A 389 -1.59 -10.61 29.95
CA LEU A 389 -2.45 -10.62 28.76
C LEU A 389 -3.90 -10.20 29.09
N LYS A 390 -4.69 -9.84 28.06
CA LYS A 390 -6.12 -9.50 28.19
C LYS A 390 -6.99 -10.76 28.37
N GLY A 391 -8.05 -10.66 29.18
CA GLY A 391 -8.87 -11.81 29.61
C GLY A 391 -9.57 -12.55 28.46
N HIS A 392 -10.05 -11.83 27.45
CA HIS A 392 -10.73 -12.43 26.29
C HIS A 392 -9.79 -13.16 25.32
N LEU A 393 -8.47 -13.04 25.46
CA LEU A 393 -7.51 -13.64 24.54
C LEU A 393 -7.61 -15.18 24.51
N GLN A 394 -7.86 -15.82 25.65
CA GLN A 394 -8.03 -17.27 25.74
C GLN A 394 -9.23 -17.73 24.88
N GLN A 395 -10.34 -16.99 24.93
CA GLN A 395 -11.52 -17.25 24.11
C GLN A 395 -11.19 -17.16 22.61
N MET A 396 -10.37 -16.17 22.21
CA MET A 396 -9.94 -16.03 20.82
C MET A 396 -9.09 -17.20 20.34
N VAL A 397 -8.08 -17.59 21.13
CA VAL A 397 -7.20 -18.72 20.81
C VAL A 397 -8.00 -20.02 20.70
N ASP A 398 -8.93 -20.25 21.63
CA ASP A 398 -9.78 -21.45 21.61
C ASP A 398 -10.79 -21.45 20.45
N GLY A 399 -11.33 -20.28 20.08
CA GLY A 399 -12.21 -20.12 18.93
C GLY A 399 -11.53 -20.51 17.62
N TYR A 400 -10.35 -19.94 17.33
CA TYR A 400 -9.58 -20.27 16.12
C TYR A 400 -9.18 -21.75 16.08
N ARG A 401 -8.69 -22.29 17.20
CA ARG A 401 -8.29 -23.70 17.26
C ARG A 401 -9.45 -24.65 17.00
N ARG A 402 -10.65 -24.34 17.50
CA ARG A 402 -11.86 -25.16 17.26
C ARG A 402 -12.37 -25.07 15.82
N ALA A 403 -12.01 -24.00 15.10
CA ALA A 403 -12.29 -23.82 13.68
C ALA A 403 -11.19 -24.40 12.75
N ASP A 404 -10.32 -25.27 13.27
CA ASP A 404 -9.18 -25.87 12.55
C ASP A 404 -8.19 -24.83 11.99
N VAL A 405 -7.90 -23.80 12.80
CA VAL A 405 -6.93 -22.75 12.49
C VAL A 405 -5.83 -22.73 13.54
N ASP A 406 -4.59 -22.95 13.08
CA ASP A 406 -3.40 -22.85 13.90
C ASP A 406 -3.21 -21.41 14.40
N VAL A 407 -2.95 -21.22 15.69
CA VAL A 407 -2.70 -19.88 16.25
C VAL A 407 -1.21 -19.66 16.46
N VAL A 408 -0.69 -18.57 15.91
CA VAL A 408 0.63 -18.01 16.21
C VAL A 408 0.42 -16.70 16.93
N LEU A 409 0.83 -16.65 18.20
CA LEU A 409 0.60 -15.50 19.07
C LEU A 409 1.82 -14.57 19.08
N ILE A 410 1.58 -13.28 18.88
CA ILE A 410 2.56 -12.21 19.08
C ILE A 410 2.09 -11.34 20.24
N VAL A 411 2.91 -11.26 21.29
CA VAL A 411 2.67 -10.41 22.45
C VAL A 411 3.55 -9.17 22.32
N ALA A 412 2.95 -8.03 21.99
CA ALA A 412 3.59 -6.73 22.01
C ALA A 412 3.57 -6.17 23.45
N ALA A 413 4.73 -6.15 24.11
CA ALA A 413 4.85 -5.85 25.52
C ALA A 413 5.52 -4.48 25.77
N ASP A 414 4.91 -3.69 26.66
CA ASP A 414 5.49 -2.44 27.18
C ASP A 414 6.43 -2.69 28.37
N ARG A 415 6.30 -3.87 28.99
CA ARG A 415 7.07 -4.27 30.17
C ARG A 415 8.11 -5.32 29.79
N ARG A 416 9.29 -5.23 30.43
CA ARG A 416 10.41 -6.17 30.25
C ARG A 416 9.99 -7.62 30.46
N ARG A 417 9.23 -7.87 31.53
CA ARG A 417 8.68 -9.19 31.86
C ARG A 417 7.20 -9.27 31.56
N THR A 418 6.82 -10.32 30.85
CA THR A 418 5.43 -10.63 30.53
C THR A 418 5.08 -12.05 30.97
N ALA A 419 3.99 -12.18 31.72
CA ALA A 419 3.41 -13.45 32.12
C ALA A 419 2.41 -13.94 31.06
N ILE A 420 2.58 -15.19 30.64
CA ILE A 420 1.74 -15.85 29.65
C ILE A 420 1.15 -17.11 30.30
N PRO A 421 -0.16 -17.33 30.25
CA PRO A 421 -0.77 -18.56 30.75
C PRO A 421 -0.24 -19.78 30.00
N GLN A 422 0.11 -20.84 30.71
CA GLN A 422 0.55 -22.09 30.08
C GLN A 422 -0.51 -22.64 29.10
N SER A 423 -1.80 -22.48 29.43
CA SER A 423 -2.91 -22.87 28.55
C SER A 423 -2.86 -22.22 27.17
N ILE A 424 -2.43 -20.95 27.09
CA ILE A 424 -2.27 -20.22 25.82
C ILE A 424 -1.02 -20.73 25.09
N VAL A 425 0.10 -20.94 25.81
CA VAL A 425 1.33 -21.48 25.21
C VAL A 425 1.11 -22.86 24.61
N ASP A 426 0.36 -23.72 25.31
CA ASP A 426 0.05 -25.07 24.84
C ASP A 426 -0.86 -25.05 23.62
N ALA A 427 -1.86 -24.15 23.61
CA ALA A 427 -2.84 -24.03 22.52
C ALA A 427 -2.28 -23.38 21.23
N CYS A 428 -1.25 -22.54 21.32
CA CYS A 428 -0.64 -21.88 20.15
C CYS A 428 0.45 -22.76 19.52
N GLN A 429 0.60 -22.75 18.20
CA GLN A 429 1.74 -23.40 17.50
C GLN A 429 3.06 -22.70 17.79
N ALA A 430 3.02 -21.37 17.92
CA ALA A 430 4.18 -20.56 18.29
C ALA A 430 3.75 -19.34 19.12
N VAL A 431 4.65 -18.87 19.97
CA VAL A 431 4.44 -17.71 20.84
C VAL A 431 5.68 -16.85 20.83
N TYR A 432 5.50 -15.61 20.38
CA TYR A 432 6.51 -14.57 20.30
C TYR A 432 6.18 -13.45 21.28
N VAL A 433 7.18 -12.94 21.98
CA VAL A 433 7.07 -11.75 22.85
C VAL A 433 8.04 -10.71 22.35
N ARG A 434 7.56 -9.51 22.06
CA ARG A 434 8.38 -8.43 21.51
C ARG A 434 8.16 -7.10 22.21
N GLU A 435 9.11 -6.20 22.09
CA GLU A 435 8.89 -4.78 22.43
C GLU A 435 7.74 -4.22 21.57
N ASN A 436 6.89 -3.40 22.20
CA ASN A 436 5.76 -2.77 21.54
C ASN A 436 6.21 -1.56 20.68
N ILE A 437 6.78 -1.86 19.52
CA ILE A 437 7.25 -0.89 18.51
C ILE A 437 6.41 -1.03 17.23
N GLY A 438 6.01 0.05 16.57
CA GLY A 438 5.27 -0.01 15.30
C GLY A 438 3.87 -0.65 15.33
N PHE A 439 3.26 -0.83 16.51
CA PHE A 439 1.92 -1.39 16.70
C PHE A 439 1.70 -2.76 16.00
N ASP A 440 0.47 -3.10 15.62
CA ASP A 440 0.11 -4.40 15.02
C ASP A 440 0.86 -4.66 13.70
N PHE A 441 0.92 -3.67 12.81
CA PHE A 441 1.66 -3.79 11.54
C PHE A 441 3.15 -4.06 11.77
N GLY A 442 3.76 -3.39 12.74
CA GLY A 442 5.15 -3.64 13.14
C GLY A 442 5.33 -5.04 13.74
N ALA A 443 4.37 -5.51 14.53
CA ALA A 443 4.38 -6.85 15.11
C ALA A 443 4.30 -7.95 14.04
N TRP A 444 3.32 -7.87 13.14
CA TRP A 444 3.17 -8.79 12.01
C TRP A 444 4.41 -8.76 11.12
N ALA A 445 4.87 -7.58 10.72
CA ALA A 445 6.02 -7.43 9.83
C ALA A 445 7.29 -8.00 10.45
N HIS A 446 7.54 -7.76 11.74
CA HIS A 446 8.70 -8.33 12.40
C HIS A 446 8.62 -9.87 12.40
N VAL A 447 7.54 -10.46 12.90
CA VAL A 447 7.44 -11.92 13.01
C VAL A 447 7.42 -12.61 11.64
N LEU A 448 6.76 -12.04 10.63
CA LEU A 448 6.79 -12.58 9.25
C LEU A 448 8.18 -12.52 8.59
N ARG A 449 9.04 -11.58 9.01
CA ARG A 449 10.44 -11.52 8.57
C ARG A 449 11.34 -12.45 9.36
N SER A 450 10.94 -12.82 10.58
CA SER A 450 11.70 -13.70 11.47
C SER A 450 11.36 -15.18 11.30
N ASP A 451 10.13 -15.50 10.88
CA ASP A 451 9.65 -16.85 10.62
C ASP A 451 9.04 -16.92 9.21
N ASP A 452 9.89 -17.27 8.23
CA ASP A 452 9.51 -17.40 6.82
C ASP A 452 8.52 -18.54 6.57
N THR A 453 8.44 -19.53 7.47
CA THR A 453 7.47 -20.63 7.36
C THR A 453 6.03 -20.13 7.43
N LEU A 454 5.78 -18.94 7.98
CA LEU A 454 4.47 -18.30 7.98
C LEU A 454 4.05 -17.87 6.57
N LEU A 455 4.99 -17.40 5.75
CA LEU A 455 4.75 -17.02 4.35
C LEU A 455 4.49 -18.24 3.45
N ASP A 456 4.91 -19.42 3.88
CA ASP A 456 4.61 -20.68 3.21
C ASP A 456 3.20 -21.21 3.53
N SER A 457 2.41 -20.59 4.43
CA SER A 457 1.06 -21.09 4.78
C SER A 457 0.11 -21.06 3.57
N ASP A 458 -0.84 -22.00 3.48
CA ASP A 458 -1.84 -21.97 2.39
C ASP A 458 -2.80 -20.78 2.55
N LEU A 459 -3.17 -20.51 3.81
CA LEU A 459 -3.93 -19.35 4.26
C LEU A 459 -3.29 -18.79 5.54
N LEU A 460 -2.93 -17.50 5.51
CA LEU A 460 -2.46 -16.76 6.67
C LEU A 460 -3.44 -15.63 7.01
N VAL A 461 -3.97 -15.59 8.22
CA VAL A 461 -4.83 -14.50 8.70
C VAL A 461 -4.04 -13.58 9.61
N LEU A 462 -3.92 -12.30 9.23
CA LEU A 462 -3.44 -11.27 10.14
C LEU A 462 -4.62 -10.78 10.99
N THR A 463 -4.51 -10.89 12.31
CA THR A 463 -5.58 -10.52 13.25
C THR A 463 -4.98 -9.95 14.54
N ASN A 464 -5.80 -9.22 15.31
CA ASN A 464 -5.39 -8.65 16.59
C ASN A 464 -6.46 -8.88 17.68
N ASP A 465 -6.14 -8.49 18.92
CA ASP A 465 -6.99 -8.66 20.10
C ASP A 465 -8.09 -7.60 20.28
N SER A 466 -8.42 -6.84 19.23
CA SER A 466 -9.44 -5.80 19.29
C SER A 466 -10.88 -6.31 19.13
N LEU A 467 -11.07 -7.62 19.11
CA LEU A 467 -12.36 -8.29 18.90
C LEU A 467 -12.83 -8.99 20.19
N LEU A 468 -14.13 -8.91 20.46
CA LEU A 468 -14.79 -9.65 21.55
C LEU A 468 -15.78 -10.65 20.96
N GLY A 469 -15.69 -11.92 21.38
CA GLY A 469 -16.54 -13.01 20.91
C GLY A 469 -17.90 -13.13 21.59
N PRO A 470 -18.72 -14.07 21.09
CA PRO A 470 -18.61 -15.43 21.60
C PRO A 470 -17.66 -16.31 20.78
N LEU A 471 -17.30 -15.90 19.55
CA LEU A 471 -16.39 -16.65 18.66
C LEU A 471 -16.86 -18.10 18.48
N ASP A 472 -18.13 -18.25 18.13
CA ASP A 472 -18.77 -19.54 17.93
C ASP A 472 -18.00 -20.38 16.88
N PRO A 473 -17.62 -21.63 17.19
CA PRO A 473 -16.82 -22.45 16.29
C PRO A 473 -17.51 -22.75 14.95
N GLU A 474 -18.83 -22.92 14.91
CA GLU A 474 -19.56 -23.22 13.68
C GLU A 474 -19.57 -22.00 12.76
N GLN A 475 -19.85 -20.81 13.32
CA GLN A 475 -19.81 -19.55 12.58
C GLN A 475 -18.39 -19.22 12.07
N LEU A 476 -17.36 -19.41 12.91
CA LEU A 476 -15.97 -19.22 12.47
C LEU A 476 -15.57 -20.20 11.38
N THR A 477 -15.94 -21.48 11.50
CA THR A 477 -15.67 -22.50 10.48
C THR A 477 -16.33 -22.10 9.15
N ALA A 478 -17.59 -21.68 9.17
CA ALA A 478 -18.29 -21.20 7.99
C ALA A 478 -17.59 -19.99 7.34
N ILE A 479 -17.07 -19.05 8.13
CA ILE A 479 -16.26 -17.93 7.62
C ILE A 479 -14.98 -18.44 6.95
N PHE A 480 -14.23 -19.33 7.58
CA PHE A 480 -12.99 -19.87 7.00
C PHE A 480 -13.21 -20.71 5.73
N ASP A 481 -14.35 -21.38 5.63
CA ASP A 481 -14.74 -22.12 4.43
C ASP A 481 -15.10 -21.17 3.29
N ARG A 482 -15.89 -20.11 3.56
CA ARG A 482 -16.13 -19.02 2.59
C ARG A 482 -14.82 -18.36 2.14
N ILE A 483 -13.90 -18.08 3.06
CA ILE A 483 -12.56 -17.57 2.73
C ILE A 483 -11.85 -18.55 1.80
N SER A 484 -11.92 -19.85 2.08
CA SER A 484 -11.23 -20.87 1.28
C SER A 484 -11.78 -20.95 -0.15
N GLU A 485 -13.10 -20.89 -0.31
CA GLU A 485 -13.82 -20.96 -1.60
C GLU A 485 -13.66 -19.71 -2.49
N SER A 486 -13.47 -18.54 -1.87
CA SER A 486 -13.26 -17.27 -2.57
C SER A 486 -12.13 -17.35 -3.62
N GLN A 487 -12.29 -16.68 -4.76
CA GLN A 487 -11.23 -16.57 -5.78
C GLN A 487 -10.29 -15.38 -5.53
N ALA A 488 -10.49 -14.64 -4.44
CA ALA A 488 -9.66 -13.51 -4.07
C ALA A 488 -8.34 -13.94 -3.43
N ASP A 489 -7.30 -13.13 -3.65
CA ASP A 489 -5.97 -13.34 -3.09
C ASP A 489 -5.86 -12.76 -1.66
N VAL A 490 -6.68 -11.75 -1.37
CA VAL A 490 -6.85 -11.09 -0.06
C VAL A 490 -8.34 -11.06 0.26
N VAL A 491 -8.73 -11.56 1.44
CA VAL A 491 -10.11 -11.55 1.91
C VAL A 491 -10.18 -10.81 3.24
N GLY A 492 -11.08 -9.83 3.33
CA GLY A 492 -11.46 -9.21 4.59
C GLY A 492 -12.86 -9.60 5.01
N LEU A 493 -13.19 -9.33 6.27
CA LEU A 493 -14.56 -9.52 6.74
C LEU A 493 -15.41 -8.30 6.45
N THR A 494 -14.91 -7.11 6.76
CA THR A 494 -15.61 -5.84 6.57
C THR A 494 -14.70 -4.82 5.87
N GLU A 495 -15.33 -3.76 5.37
CA GLU A 495 -14.66 -2.62 4.76
C GLU A 495 -14.96 -1.33 5.50
N ASN A 496 -14.10 -0.34 5.31
CA ASN A 496 -14.30 1.02 5.75
C ASN A 496 -14.10 1.95 4.55
N THR A 497 -14.96 2.95 4.40
CA THR A 497 -14.91 3.93 3.30
C THR A 497 -14.41 5.31 3.72
N PHE A 498 -14.11 5.50 5.01
CA PHE A 498 -13.58 6.75 5.52
C PHE A 498 -12.16 7.00 4.97
N TYR A 499 -11.95 8.17 4.35
CA TYR A 499 -10.83 8.56 3.46
C TYR A 499 -10.62 7.68 2.21
N ALA A 500 -10.63 6.37 2.35
CA ALA A 500 -10.47 5.45 1.23
C ALA A 500 -11.27 4.19 1.47
N LYS A 501 -11.82 3.61 0.42
CA LYS A 501 -12.43 2.28 0.49
C LYS A 501 -11.34 1.23 0.67
N HIS A 502 -11.23 0.70 1.87
CA HIS A 502 -10.21 -0.28 2.25
C HIS A 502 -10.78 -1.41 3.11
N VAL A 503 -10.11 -2.55 3.04
CA VAL A 503 -10.37 -3.69 3.92
C VAL A 503 -9.81 -3.39 5.31
N GLN A 504 -10.58 -3.66 6.37
CA GLN A 504 -10.16 -3.35 7.74
C GLN A 504 -9.07 -4.31 8.23
N SER A 505 -8.05 -3.78 8.90
CA SER A 505 -6.82 -4.54 9.23
C SER A 505 -6.98 -5.55 10.38
N PHE A 506 -8.05 -5.48 11.15
CA PHE A 506 -8.26 -6.39 12.29
C PHE A 506 -8.44 -7.85 11.87
N PHE A 507 -8.77 -8.10 10.60
CA PHE A 507 -8.86 -9.43 10.02
C PHE A 507 -8.55 -9.38 8.52
N LEU A 508 -7.34 -9.81 8.15
CA LEU A 508 -6.88 -9.93 6.76
C LEU A 508 -6.48 -11.37 6.46
N ALA A 509 -7.29 -12.08 5.70
CA ALA A 509 -6.98 -13.40 5.19
C ALA A 509 -6.18 -13.31 3.88
N LEU A 510 -4.94 -13.80 3.90
CA LEU A 510 -3.98 -13.72 2.81
C LEU A 510 -3.72 -15.13 2.27
N LYS A 511 -4.00 -15.34 0.99
CA LYS A 511 -3.76 -16.62 0.32
C LYS A 511 -2.37 -16.69 -0.30
N ARG A 512 -1.95 -17.90 -0.65
CA ARG A 512 -0.63 -18.21 -1.23
C ARG A 512 -0.16 -17.27 -2.34
N ARG A 513 -1.06 -16.84 -3.26
CA ARG A 513 -0.70 -15.89 -4.33
C ARG A 513 -0.36 -14.50 -3.80
N CYS A 514 -1.07 -14.01 -2.78
CA CYS A 514 -0.71 -12.78 -2.08
C CYS A 514 0.61 -12.94 -1.31
N LEU A 515 0.74 -14.01 -0.51
CA LEU A 515 1.92 -14.28 0.32
C LEU A 515 3.22 -14.41 -0.49
N SER A 516 3.14 -14.99 -1.69
CA SER A 516 4.26 -15.09 -2.63
C SER A 516 4.42 -13.89 -3.56
N SER A 517 3.54 -12.89 -3.49
CA SER A 517 3.58 -11.73 -4.39
C SER A 517 4.70 -10.74 -4.03
N TYR A 518 5.28 -10.17 -5.08
CA TYR A 518 6.24 -9.06 -4.96
C TYR A 518 5.65 -7.88 -4.17
N GLY A 519 4.43 -7.48 -4.53
CA GLY A 519 3.73 -6.33 -3.96
C GLY A 519 3.54 -6.41 -2.46
N PHE A 520 3.05 -7.55 -1.97
CA PHE A 520 2.84 -7.80 -0.55
C PHE A 520 4.16 -7.84 0.24
N ASN A 521 5.18 -8.55 -0.27
CA ASN A 521 6.48 -8.62 0.39
C ASN A 521 7.16 -7.23 0.46
N ARG A 522 7.03 -6.42 -0.60
CA ARG A 522 7.50 -5.01 -0.58
C ARG A 522 6.75 -4.18 0.45
N TYR A 523 5.43 -4.33 0.51
CA TYR A 523 4.59 -3.63 1.49
C TYR A 523 5.03 -3.99 2.92
N LEU A 524 5.20 -5.29 3.21
CA LEU A 524 5.69 -5.74 4.50
C LEU A 524 7.06 -5.15 4.81
N ALA A 525 8.02 -5.20 3.88
CA ALA A 525 9.38 -4.69 4.09
C ALA A 525 9.43 -3.17 4.32
N ALA A 526 8.50 -2.41 3.75
CA ALA A 526 8.39 -0.96 3.92
C ALA A 526 7.83 -0.53 5.29
N ILE A 527 7.35 -1.48 6.11
CA ILE A 527 6.86 -1.18 7.45
C ILE A 527 8.04 -0.82 8.36
N VAL A 528 7.97 0.40 8.88
CA VAL A 528 8.89 1.04 9.82
C VAL A 528 8.12 1.48 11.07
N ASP A 529 8.87 1.77 12.14
CA ASP A 529 8.27 2.33 13.35
C ASP A 529 7.72 3.74 13.08
N LEU A 530 6.49 3.99 13.52
CA LEU A 530 5.79 5.27 13.35
C LEU A 530 5.30 5.76 14.71
N GLU A 531 5.33 7.08 14.92
CA GLU A 531 5.16 7.70 16.25
C GLU A 531 3.77 7.48 16.86
N THR A 532 2.72 7.39 16.02
CA THR A 532 1.33 7.33 16.50
C THR A 532 0.50 6.29 15.74
N LYS A 533 -0.55 5.78 16.39
CA LYS A 533 -1.53 4.86 15.80
C LYS A 533 -2.17 5.42 14.52
N ASN A 534 -2.44 6.73 14.47
CA ASN A 534 -3.02 7.37 13.28
C ASN A 534 -2.04 7.37 12.10
N GLU A 535 -0.73 7.47 12.35
CA GLU A 535 0.27 7.34 11.29
C GLU A 535 0.27 5.92 10.70
N VAL A 536 0.15 4.90 11.56
CA VAL A 536 0.05 3.49 11.16
C VAL A 536 -1.21 3.27 10.32
N ILE A 537 -2.36 3.75 10.77
CA ILE A 537 -3.62 3.61 10.03
C ILE A 537 -3.51 4.28 8.66
N THR A 538 -3.09 5.54 8.62
CA THR A 538 -3.05 6.32 7.38
C THR A 538 -1.99 5.85 6.39
N THR A 539 -0.84 5.36 6.88
CA THR A 539 0.26 4.91 6.03
C THR A 539 0.08 3.48 5.57
N TYR A 540 -0.40 2.60 6.45
CA TYR A 540 -0.47 1.17 6.21
C TYR A 540 -1.90 0.71 5.92
N GLU A 541 -2.83 0.85 6.86
CA GLU A 541 -4.20 0.33 6.71
C GLU A 541 -4.96 0.95 5.52
N LEU A 542 -5.04 2.28 5.43
CA LEU A 542 -5.78 2.97 4.35
C LEU A 542 -5.20 2.67 2.95
N THR A 543 -3.89 2.45 2.86
CA THR A 543 -3.22 2.24 1.56
C THR A 543 -3.07 0.77 1.18
N PHE A 544 -3.30 -0.17 2.11
CA PHE A 544 -3.10 -1.59 1.88
C PHE A 544 -3.92 -2.09 0.68
N SER A 545 -5.22 -1.82 0.68
CA SER A 545 -6.13 -2.28 -0.38
C SER A 545 -5.78 -1.71 -1.75
N SER A 546 -5.52 -0.41 -1.88
CA SER A 546 -5.15 0.17 -3.18
C SER A 546 -3.80 -0.36 -3.68
N ARG A 547 -2.82 -0.54 -2.78
CA ARG A 547 -1.51 -1.14 -3.13
C ARG A 547 -1.62 -2.58 -3.59
N MET A 548 -2.39 -3.42 -2.89
CA MET A 548 -2.55 -4.82 -3.31
C MET A 548 -3.31 -4.92 -4.65
N LYS A 549 -4.31 -4.07 -4.89
CA LYS A 549 -5.01 -3.97 -6.19
C LYS A 549 -4.07 -3.55 -7.32
N ALA A 550 -3.23 -2.55 -7.10
CA ALA A 550 -2.24 -2.09 -8.07
C ALA A 550 -1.23 -3.18 -8.48
N GLU A 551 -1.00 -4.16 -7.60
CA GLU A 551 -0.13 -5.32 -7.84
C GLU A 551 -0.90 -6.49 -8.51
N GLY A 552 -2.14 -6.26 -8.95
CA GLY A 552 -2.97 -7.24 -9.64
C GLY A 552 -3.58 -8.33 -8.74
N LEU A 553 -3.60 -8.10 -7.42
CA LEU A 553 -4.20 -9.02 -6.45
C LEU A 553 -5.69 -8.72 -6.30
N ARG A 554 -6.50 -9.78 -6.39
CA ARG A 554 -7.95 -9.73 -6.21
C ARG A 554 -8.30 -9.62 -4.73
N GLN A 555 -9.32 -8.83 -4.42
CA GLN A 555 -9.78 -8.61 -3.05
C GLN A 555 -11.27 -8.85 -2.93
N GLU A 556 -11.68 -9.40 -1.80
CA GLU A 556 -13.08 -9.63 -1.45
C GLU A 556 -13.35 -9.23 0.00
N VAL A 557 -14.57 -8.76 0.25
CA VAL A 557 -15.09 -8.42 1.59
C VAL A 557 -16.31 -9.28 1.82
N LEU A 558 -16.28 -10.15 2.82
CA LEU A 558 -17.34 -11.16 3.03
C LEU A 558 -18.66 -10.59 3.53
N PHE A 559 -18.62 -9.50 4.30
CA PHE A 559 -19.78 -8.78 4.84
C PHE A 559 -19.75 -7.34 4.30
N ALA A 560 -19.89 -7.21 2.98
CA ALA A 560 -19.96 -5.90 2.32
C ALA A 560 -21.33 -5.23 2.56
N GLY A 561 -21.34 -3.90 2.71
CA GLY A 561 -22.59 -3.13 2.84
C GLY A 561 -23.34 -3.01 1.51
N ALA A 562 -24.64 -2.69 1.55
CA ALA A 562 -25.45 -2.46 0.35
C ALA A 562 -24.91 -1.26 -0.46
N GLU A 563 -24.77 -1.38 -1.79
CA GLU A 563 -24.17 -0.35 -2.65
C GLU A 563 -24.80 1.06 -2.50
N ALA A 564 -26.07 1.16 -2.08
CA ALA A 564 -26.79 2.41 -1.87
C ALA A 564 -26.39 3.17 -0.60
N ASP A 565 -25.92 2.48 0.45
CA ASP A 565 -25.54 3.08 1.75
C ASP A 565 -24.02 3.33 1.86
N VAL A 566 -23.27 2.93 0.83
CA VAL A 566 -21.81 3.06 0.72
C VAL A 566 -21.41 4.44 0.15
N ALA A 567 -22.38 5.28 -0.20
CA ALA A 567 -22.17 6.58 -0.81
C ALA A 567 -21.57 7.60 0.19
N ARG A 568 -20.24 7.71 0.15
CA ARG A 568 -19.44 8.94 0.32
C ARG A 568 -19.32 9.60 1.70
N ALA A 569 -20.08 9.20 2.72
CA ALA A 569 -19.95 9.78 4.07
C ALA A 569 -18.89 9.10 4.98
N GLY A 570 -18.27 8.02 4.50
CA GLY A 570 -17.38 7.18 5.32
C GLY A 570 -18.16 6.33 6.31
N ASN A 571 -18.29 5.03 6.03
CA ASN A 571 -19.00 4.08 6.87
C ASN A 571 -18.01 3.07 7.47
N ASN A 572 -18.04 2.91 8.80
CA ASN A 572 -17.37 1.84 9.52
C ASN A 572 -18.42 0.87 10.08
N ARG A 573 -18.80 -0.15 9.29
CA ARG A 573 -19.88 -1.09 9.62
C ARG A 573 -19.69 -1.76 10.98
N MET A 574 -18.44 -2.04 11.37
CA MET A 574 -18.10 -2.66 12.66
C MET A 574 -18.54 -1.83 13.88
N ILE A 575 -18.74 -0.53 13.70
CA ILE A 575 -19.16 0.39 14.77
C ILE A 575 -20.64 0.78 14.60
N PHE A 576 -21.08 1.13 13.39
CA PHE A 576 -22.42 1.68 13.16
C PHE A 576 -23.48 0.62 12.81
N GLU A 577 -23.07 -0.53 12.25
CA GLU A 577 -23.95 -1.61 11.79
C GLU A 577 -23.69 -2.93 12.52
N TRP A 578 -23.11 -2.88 13.72
CA TRP A 578 -22.69 -4.08 14.45
C TRP A 578 -23.84 -5.07 14.68
N ARG A 579 -25.08 -4.60 14.90
CA ARG A 579 -26.27 -5.46 15.03
C ARG A 579 -26.55 -6.27 13.77
N ALA A 580 -26.57 -5.60 12.62
CA ALA A 580 -26.79 -6.23 11.33
C ALA A 580 -25.68 -7.23 11.03
N LEU A 581 -24.42 -6.90 11.33
CA LEU A 581 -23.29 -7.83 11.15
C LEU A 581 -23.42 -9.10 12.02
N LEU A 582 -23.90 -8.98 13.26
CA LEU A 582 -24.18 -10.17 14.09
C LEU A 582 -25.30 -11.03 13.48
N ASP A 583 -26.36 -10.40 12.98
CA ASP A 583 -27.50 -11.09 12.35
C ASP A 583 -27.10 -11.73 11.00
N GLU A 584 -26.14 -11.14 10.27
CA GLU A 584 -25.50 -11.70 9.06
C GLU A 584 -24.56 -12.87 9.38
N GLY A 585 -24.23 -13.12 10.66
CA GLY A 585 -23.43 -14.25 11.14
C GLY A 585 -21.97 -13.93 11.48
N LEU A 586 -21.61 -12.67 11.70
CA LEU A 586 -20.29 -12.30 12.24
C LEU A 586 -20.21 -12.63 13.75
N PRO A 587 -19.26 -13.47 14.22
CA PRO A 587 -19.30 -14.02 15.59
C PRO A 587 -18.64 -13.14 16.66
N PHE A 588 -18.41 -11.85 16.37
CA PHE A 588 -17.72 -10.93 17.27
C PHE A 588 -18.02 -9.46 16.97
N VAL A 589 -17.72 -8.61 17.95
CA VAL A 589 -17.79 -7.13 17.84
C VAL A 589 -16.45 -6.48 18.17
N LYS A 590 -16.31 -5.19 17.85
CA LYS A 590 -15.12 -4.42 18.21
C LYS A 590 -15.11 -4.12 19.72
N ALA A 591 -13.98 -4.31 20.39
CA ALA A 591 -13.85 -4.04 21.82
C ALA A 591 -14.14 -2.56 22.19
N SER A 592 -13.81 -1.61 21.31
CA SER A 592 -14.08 -0.18 21.50
C SER A 592 -15.57 0.15 21.64
N LEU A 593 -16.45 -0.67 21.07
CA LEU A 593 -17.90 -0.56 21.21
C LEU A 593 -18.33 -0.82 22.67
N VAL A 594 -17.75 -1.84 23.31
CA VAL A 594 -18.07 -2.23 24.70
C VAL A 594 -17.45 -1.26 25.70
N LEU A 595 -16.26 -0.73 25.39
CA LEU A 595 -15.55 0.25 26.23
C LEU A 595 -16.18 1.65 26.15
N GLY A 596 -17.16 1.87 25.28
CA GLY A 596 -17.86 3.15 25.15
C GLY A 596 -16.98 4.25 24.58
N GLU A 597 -16.05 3.90 23.67
CA GLU A 597 -15.18 4.87 22.98
C GLU A 597 -15.91 5.64 21.87
N HIS A 598 -17.07 5.15 21.41
CA HIS A 598 -17.90 5.73 20.34
C HIS A 598 -19.29 6.15 20.87
N ARG A 599 -19.35 7.18 21.73
CA ARG A 599 -20.59 7.59 22.44
C ARG A 599 -21.58 8.44 21.64
N SER A 600 -21.28 8.80 20.40
CA SER A 600 -22.21 9.48 19.49
C SER A 600 -23.48 8.66 19.21
N LEU A 601 -23.49 7.36 19.54
CA LEU A 601 -24.62 6.46 19.34
C LEU A 601 -25.81 6.67 20.28
N GLY A 602 -25.71 7.48 21.35
CA GLY A 602 -26.85 7.81 22.24
C GLY A 602 -27.54 6.61 22.92
N GLU A 603 -27.02 5.39 22.80
CA GLU A 603 -27.68 4.17 23.23
C GLU A 603 -27.35 3.81 24.67
N ALA A 604 -28.33 4.01 25.55
CA ALA A 604 -28.40 3.20 26.76
C ALA A 604 -28.55 1.72 26.34
N ASP A 605 -27.56 0.90 26.74
CA ASP A 605 -27.59 -0.56 26.88
C ASP A 605 -26.93 -1.50 25.84
N VAL A 606 -25.95 -1.03 25.04
CA VAL A 606 -25.10 -1.90 24.17
C VAL A 606 -24.52 -3.10 24.92
N ARG A 607 -24.05 -2.88 26.16
CA ARG A 607 -23.47 -3.94 27.00
C ARG A 607 -24.50 -5.00 27.38
N ALA A 608 -25.73 -4.62 27.74
CA ALA A 608 -26.76 -5.61 28.06
C ALA A 608 -27.29 -6.32 26.82
N GLU A 609 -27.37 -5.64 25.67
CA GLU A 609 -27.76 -6.29 24.41
C GLU A 609 -26.74 -7.37 24.03
N LEU A 610 -25.44 -7.05 24.04
CA LEU A 610 -24.39 -8.02 23.78
C LEU A 610 -24.43 -9.19 24.78
N ALA A 611 -24.64 -8.90 26.07
CA ALA A 611 -24.81 -9.94 27.10
C ALA A 611 -26.03 -10.85 26.80
N SER A 612 -27.15 -10.28 26.34
CA SER A 612 -28.34 -11.06 25.94
C SER A 612 -28.10 -11.96 24.73
N ARG A 613 -27.13 -11.61 23.87
CA ARG A 613 -26.67 -12.38 22.71
C ARG A 613 -25.52 -13.34 23.04
N GLY A 614 -25.19 -13.52 24.32
CA GLY A 614 -24.18 -14.49 24.78
C GLY A 614 -22.74 -13.99 24.82
N PHE A 615 -22.51 -12.68 24.67
CA PHE A 615 -21.17 -12.09 24.84
C PHE A 615 -20.84 -11.92 26.32
N ASP A 616 -19.65 -12.34 26.73
CA ASP A 616 -19.13 -12.04 28.07
C ASP A 616 -18.39 -10.69 28.06
N VAL A 617 -19.16 -9.61 28.19
CA VAL A 617 -18.64 -8.22 28.23
C VAL A 617 -17.73 -7.95 29.44
N GLY A 618 -17.76 -8.82 30.45
CA GLY A 618 -16.89 -8.74 31.63
C GLY A 618 -15.44 -9.10 31.33
N LEU A 619 -15.17 -9.86 30.26
CA LEU A 619 -13.80 -10.30 29.90
C LEU A 619 -12.84 -9.15 29.56
N LEU A 620 -13.37 -8.02 29.09
CA LEU A 620 -12.57 -6.82 28.79
C LEU A 620 -12.13 -6.09 30.07
N GLU A 621 -12.92 -6.20 31.15
CA GLU A 621 -12.65 -5.58 32.46
C GLU A 621 -11.99 -6.55 33.45
N ALA A 622 -12.18 -7.86 33.26
CA ALA A 622 -11.64 -8.94 34.05
C ALA A 622 -10.11 -8.97 33.93
N THR A 623 -9.46 -8.25 34.83
CA THR A 623 -8.00 -8.12 34.88
C THR A 623 -7.30 -9.46 35.14
N HIS A 624 -6.41 -9.83 34.22
CA HIS A 624 -5.04 -10.36 34.41
C HIS A 624 -4.80 -11.52 35.42
N ARG A 625 -5.84 -12.21 35.89
CA ARG A 625 -5.76 -13.35 36.81
C ARG A 625 -6.12 -14.63 36.08
N TYR A 626 -5.07 -15.33 35.67
CA TYR A 626 -5.22 -16.62 35.01
C TYR A 626 -5.20 -17.74 36.06
N PRO A 627 -6.20 -18.64 36.05
CA PRO A 627 -6.13 -19.85 36.85
C PRO A 627 -5.05 -20.78 36.24
N GLY A 628 -4.03 -21.12 37.03
CA GLY A 628 -3.01 -22.10 36.62
C GLY A 628 -1.59 -21.53 36.47
N PRO A 629 -0.64 -22.35 35.94
CA PRO A 629 0.75 -21.99 35.83
C PRO A 629 1.01 -20.90 34.75
N LEU A 630 2.01 -20.06 35.01
CA LEU A 630 2.43 -18.97 34.14
C LEU A 630 3.83 -19.23 33.58
N VAL A 631 4.01 -19.00 32.29
CA VAL A 631 5.31 -18.91 31.60
C VAL A 631 5.75 -17.45 31.58
N TRP A 632 6.98 -17.18 31.97
CA TRP A 632 7.53 -15.83 31.98
C TRP A 632 8.47 -15.62 30.79
N ALA A 633 8.16 -14.62 29.98
CA ALA A 633 9.06 -14.10 28.97
C ALA A 633 9.75 -12.84 29.49
N ASP A 634 11.06 -12.73 29.28
CA ASP A 634 11.87 -11.60 29.72
C ASP A 634 12.63 -11.05 28.50
N LEU A 635 12.25 -9.86 28.04
CA LEU A 635 12.87 -9.18 26.89
C LEU A 635 14.34 -8.82 27.14
N ASP A 636 14.79 -8.79 28.40
CA ASP A 636 16.18 -8.59 28.81
C ASP A 636 16.79 -9.86 29.47
N GLY A 637 16.07 -10.99 29.43
CA GLY A 637 16.42 -12.25 30.09
C GLY A 637 17.73 -12.86 29.57
N PRO A 638 18.33 -13.81 30.32
CA PRO A 638 19.69 -14.27 30.06
C PRO A 638 19.79 -14.76 28.62
N SER A 639 20.73 -14.17 27.88
CA SER A 639 21.25 -14.69 26.62
C SER A 639 21.21 -16.21 26.65
N GLN A 640 20.50 -16.82 25.68
CA GLN A 640 20.47 -18.28 25.57
C GLN A 640 21.91 -18.84 25.70
N PRO A 641 22.08 -19.95 26.42
CA PRO A 641 23.39 -20.56 26.61
C PRO A 641 23.94 -20.99 25.24
N ASN A 642 25.16 -20.52 24.95
CA ASN A 642 25.86 -20.47 23.66
C ASN A 642 25.44 -19.30 22.76
N ARG A 643 26.39 -18.38 22.56
CA ARG A 643 26.33 -17.32 21.56
C ARG A 643 26.22 -17.96 20.17
N VAL A 644 24.99 -18.18 19.70
CA VAL A 644 24.71 -18.57 18.32
C VAL A 644 25.25 -17.48 17.38
N PRO A 645 25.82 -17.83 16.23
CA PRO A 645 26.41 -16.83 15.35
C PRO A 645 25.36 -15.94 14.71
N ARG A 646 25.62 -14.63 14.72
CA ARG A 646 24.85 -13.67 13.91
C ARG A 646 25.40 -13.67 12.49
N VAL A 647 24.54 -13.91 11.50
CA VAL A 647 24.93 -14.06 10.10
C VAL A 647 24.41 -12.90 9.25
N ALA A 648 25.26 -12.29 8.45
CA ALA A 648 24.86 -11.38 7.38
C ALA A 648 25.06 -12.08 6.03
N PHE A 649 23.98 -12.26 5.26
CA PHE A 649 24.01 -12.90 3.95
C PHE A 649 23.84 -11.87 2.84
N PHE A 650 24.82 -11.79 1.94
CA PHE A 650 24.86 -10.91 0.79
C PHE A 650 24.74 -11.75 -0.48
N GLY A 651 23.66 -11.59 -1.25
CA GLY A 651 23.41 -12.46 -2.40
C GLY A 651 22.27 -11.99 -3.30
N PRO A 652 21.93 -12.72 -4.37
CA PRO A 652 20.82 -12.34 -5.26
C PRO A 652 19.53 -13.18 -5.08
N PRO A 653 18.95 -13.36 -3.87
CA PRO A 653 17.71 -14.14 -3.71
C PRO A 653 16.51 -13.50 -4.43
N ASN A 654 16.64 -12.24 -4.85
CA ASN A 654 15.68 -11.45 -5.60
C ASN A 654 15.81 -11.58 -7.13
N VAL A 655 16.59 -12.52 -7.67
CA VAL A 655 16.81 -12.70 -9.12
C VAL A 655 16.24 -14.02 -9.65
N ALA A 656 15.69 -13.98 -10.87
CA ALA A 656 15.06 -15.11 -11.57
C ALA A 656 16.07 -16.00 -12.34
N ASN A 657 17.15 -16.44 -11.70
CA ASN A 657 18.15 -17.32 -12.30
C ASN A 657 18.65 -18.41 -11.33
N GLY A 658 19.56 -19.27 -11.79
CA GLY A 658 20.12 -20.37 -11.00
C GLY A 658 20.82 -19.89 -9.72
N LEU A 659 21.60 -18.81 -9.78
CA LEU A 659 22.27 -18.23 -8.61
C LEU A 659 21.28 -17.68 -7.57
N GLY A 660 20.20 -17.04 -8.04
CA GLY A 660 19.11 -16.59 -7.17
C GLY A 660 18.33 -17.75 -6.54
N MET A 661 18.15 -18.86 -7.27
CA MET A 661 17.58 -20.09 -6.72
C MET A 661 18.47 -20.68 -5.62
N ALA A 662 19.76 -20.82 -5.89
CA ALA A 662 20.73 -21.28 -4.90
C ALA A 662 20.77 -20.39 -3.66
N SER A 663 20.72 -19.05 -3.84
CA SER A 663 20.65 -18.08 -2.74
C SER A 663 19.42 -18.28 -1.86
N ARG A 664 18.24 -18.44 -2.47
CA ARG A 664 17.01 -18.75 -1.71
C ARG A 664 17.14 -20.08 -0.95
N GLY A 665 17.79 -21.07 -1.56
CA GLY A 665 18.13 -22.34 -0.89
C GLY A 665 19.01 -22.15 0.35
N TYR A 666 20.10 -21.39 0.23
CA TYR A 666 20.97 -21.09 1.37
C TYR A 666 20.28 -20.28 2.46
N VAL A 667 19.43 -19.31 2.09
CA VAL A 667 18.62 -18.58 3.07
C VAL A 667 17.70 -19.51 3.84
N LYS A 668 17.03 -20.46 3.16
CA LYS A 668 16.23 -21.51 3.84
C LYS A 668 17.06 -22.38 4.78
N ALA A 669 18.25 -22.80 4.36
CA ALA A 669 19.17 -23.57 5.20
C ALA A 669 19.63 -22.77 6.44
N LEU A 670 19.92 -21.47 6.28
CA LEU A 670 20.28 -20.57 7.39
C LEU A 670 19.10 -20.35 8.35
N HIS A 671 17.87 -20.21 7.86
CA HIS A 671 16.71 -20.15 8.75
C HIS A 671 16.57 -21.45 9.56
N ARG A 672 16.84 -22.60 8.94
CA ARG A 672 16.78 -23.91 9.62
C ARG A 672 17.80 -24.07 10.75
N THR A 673 18.95 -23.38 10.72
CA THR A 673 19.91 -23.41 11.84
C THR A 673 19.43 -22.66 13.08
N GLY A 674 18.43 -21.78 12.94
CA GLY A 674 17.96 -20.90 14.01
C GLY A 674 18.90 -19.73 14.32
N TRP A 675 19.89 -19.47 13.46
CA TRP A 675 20.83 -18.36 13.63
C TRP A 675 20.18 -17.02 13.30
N PRO A 676 20.43 -15.94 14.08
CA PRO A 676 20.04 -14.59 13.69
C PRO A 676 20.62 -14.23 12.31
N LEU A 677 19.78 -13.74 11.41
CA LEU A 677 20.09 -13.54 10.00
C LEU A 677 19.71 -12.13 9.54
N ASN A 678 20.70 -11.39 9.02
CA ASN A 678 20.48 -10.20 8.21
C ASN A 678 20.64 -10.59 6.73
N LEU A 679 19.64 -10.30 5.90
CA LEU A 679 19.67 -10.52 4.45
C LEU A 679 19.92 -9.21 3.72
N HIS A 680 20.89 -9.23 2.81
CA HIS A 680 21.29 -8.10 1.98
C HIS A 680 21.23 -8.51 0.49
N PRO A 681 20.08 -8.35 -0.18
CA PRO A 681 19.98 -8.66 -1.59
C PRO A 681 20.75 -7.65 -2.44
N ILE A 682 21.00 -8.01 -3.70
CA ILE A 682 21.56 -7.07 -4.67
C ILE A 682 20.61 -5.89 -4.92
N GLU A 683 21.14 -4.69 -4.90
CA GLU A 683 20.41 -3.47 -5.24
C GLU A 683 20.62 -3.06 -6.69
N ARG A 684 21.88 -3.19 -7.16
CA ARG A 684 22.32 -2.85 -8.51
C ARG A 684 21.77 -3.84 -9.55
N PRO A 685 21.61 -3.41 -10.82
CA PRO A 685 21.26 -4.31 -11.92
C PRO A 685 22.28 -5.45 -12.02
N PHE A 686 21.79 -6.68 -12.14
CA PHE A 686 22.60 -7.88 -12.25
C PHE A 686 22.13 -8.69 -13.45
N HIS A 687 22.90 -8.61 -14.53
CA HIS A 687 22.61 -9.22 -15.83
C HIS A 687 21.26 -8.79 -16.46
N ILE A 688 20.89 -9.44 -17.56
CA ILE A 688 19.62 -9.26 -18.31
C ILE A 688 18.39 -9.86 -17.60
N HIS A 689 18.55 -10.43 -16.40
CA HIS A 689 17.50 -11.20 -15.75
C HIS A 689 16.58 -10.32 -14.89
N ALA A 690 15.28 -10.59 -14.97
CA ALA A 690 14.28 -9.89 -14.17
C ALA A 690 14.46 -10.16 -12.67
N LYS A 691 14.23 -9.11 -11.86
CA LYS A 691 14.08 -9.25 -10.41
C LYS A 691 12.77 -10.00 -10.12
N THR A 692 12.82 -11.05 -9.31
CA THR A 692 11.63 -11.79 -8.82
C THR A 692 10.95 -11.08 -7.65
N ALA A 693 11.72 -10.24 -6.94
CA ALA A 693 11.33 -9.53 -5.72
C ALA A 693 12.07 -8.18 -5.67
N PRO A 694 11.60 -7.18 -4.91
CA PRO A 694 12.39 -5.98 -4.69
C PRO A 694 13.67 -6.38 -3.95
N SER A 695 14.67 -5.53 -3.99
CA SER A 695 15.83 -5.66 -3.09
C SER A 695 15.36 -5.38 -1.64
N TRP A 696 14.83 -6.38 -0.94
CA TRP A 696 14.40 -6.29 0.46
C TRP A 696 15.54 -6.71 1.39
N GLN A 697 15.97 -5.83 2.31
CA GLN A 697 16.89 -6.21 3.38
C GLN A 697 16.09 -6.78 4.56
N ALA A 698 16.39 -8.00 5.02
CA ALA A 698 15.89 -8.49 6.31
C ALA A 698 16.93 -8.17 7.37
N ARG A 699 16.53 -7.68 8.54
CA ARG A 699 17.45 -7.54 9.68
C ARG A 699 16.83 -8.19 10.89
N SER A 700 17.51 -9.15 11.49
CA SER A 700 17.11 -9.78 12.75
C SER A 700 18.04 -9.41 13.91
N PHE A 701 19.09 -8.62 13.67
CA PHE A 701 20.00 -8.12 14.69
C PHE A 701 20.69 -6.81 14.27
N SER A 702 21.16 -6.07 15.28
CA SER A 702 21.96 -4.85 15.13
C SER A 702 23.44 -5.08 15.45
N GLY A 703 24.30 -4.26 14.86
CA GLY A 703 25.76 -4.34 15.02
C GLY A 703 26.44 -5.34 14.08
N PRO A 704 27.77 -5.54 14.22
CA PRO A 704 28.55 -6.37 13.30
C PRO A 704 28.20 -7.86 13.41
N ALA A 705 28.11 -8.55 12.27
CA ALA A 705 27.85 -9.98 12.21
C ALA A 705 29.05 -10.80 12.71
N ASP A 706 28.79 -12.00 13.25
CA ASP A 706 29.85 -12.96 13.57
C ASP A 706 30.32 -13.72 12.31
N LEU A 707 29.49 -13.75 11.25
CA LEU A 707 29.78 -14.34 9.94
C LEU A 707 29.11 -13.51 8.82
N ALA A 708 29.88 -13.03 7.85
CA ALA A 708 29.39 -12.49 6.59
C ALA A 708 29.53 -13.53 5.49
N LEU A 709 28.41 -13.91 4.87
CA LEU A 709 28.32 -14.84 3.75
C LEU A 709 28.06 -14.06 2.46
N VAL A 710 28.97 -14.11 1.49
CA VAL A 710 28.84 -13.34 0.25
C VAL A 710 28.74 -14.28 -0.95
N HIS A 711 27.53 -14.40 -1.51
CA HIS A 711 27.20 -15.32 -2.60
C HIS A 711 27.33 -14.67 -3.97
N PHE A 712 28.58 -14.31 -4.30
CA PHE A 712 29.04 -13.92 -5.63
C PHE A 712 30.47 -14.38 -5.80
N ASN A 713 30.84 -14.70 -7.03
CA ASN A 713 32.23 -14.88 -7.41
C ASN A 713 33.05 -13.59 -7.20
N GLY A 714 34.36 -13.74 -7.03
CA GLY A 714 35.24 -12.64 -6.59
C GLY A 714 35.20 -11.42 -7.51
N ASP A 715 35.16 -11.65 -8.83
CA ASP A 715 35.06 -10.62 -9.88
C ASP A 715 33.85 -9.68 -9.76
N SER A 716 32.79 -10.13 -9.09
CA SER A 716 31.50 -9.44 -9.10
C SER A 716 31.31 -8.49 -7.92
N TRP A 717 32.21 -8.50 -6.93
CA TRP A 717 32.02 -7.77 -5.67
C TRP A 717 31.98 -6.25 -5.87
N ASP A 718 32.93 -5.69 -6.61
CA ASP A 718 33.02 -4.23 -6.83
C ASP A 718 31.86 -3.69 -7.67
N ALA A 719 31.37 -4.50 -8.62
CA ALA A 719 30.27 -4.14 -9.50
C ALA A 719 28.90 -4.19 -8.77
N LEU A 720 28.69 -5.17 -7.88
CA LEU A 720 27.36 -5.47 -7.34
C LEU A 720 27.12 -5.00 -5.91
N LEU A 721 28.14 -4.99 -5.05
CA LEU A 721 27.99 -4.59 -3.65
C LEU A 721 27.94 -3.06 -3.53
N THR A 722 27.04 -2.55 -2.70
CA THR A 722 27.00 -1.13 -2.38
C THR A 722 28.10 -0.76 -1.38
N PRO A 723 28.51 0.53 -1.30
CA PRO A 723 29.46 0.97 -0.29
C PRO A 723 29.01 0.67 1.15
N GLN A 724 27.69 0.63 1.39
CA GLN A 724 27.16 0.23 2.69
C GLN A 724 27.34 -1.27 2.94
N GLN A 725 26.98 -2.11 1.98
CA GLN A 725 27.15 -3.56 2.08
C GLN A 725 28.62 -3.93 2.29
N ARG A 726 29.54 -3.27 1.58
CA ARG A 726 30.99 -3.49 1.76
C ARG A 726 31.44 -3.18 3.18
N ARG A 727 31.01 -2.04 3.76
CA ARG A 727 31.31 -1.71 5.17
C ARG A 727 30.75 -2.73 6.16
N GLU A 728 29.58 -3.29 5.89
CA GLU A 728 28.96 -4.30 6.76
C GLU A 728 29.70 -5.65 6.67
N ILE A 729 30.20 -6.02 5.49
CA ILE A 729 31.08 -7.19 5.29
C ILE A 729 32.42 -6.98 6.03
N ASP A 730 33.04 -5.82 5.86
CA ASP A 730 34.35 -5.52 6.48
C ASP A 730 34.28 -5.48 8.01
N ALA A 731 33.12 -5.14 8.58
CA ALA A 731 32.89 -5.10 10.01
C ALA A 731 32.60 -6.49 10.64
N ALA A 732 32.37 -7.53 9.82
CA ALA A 732 32.06 -8.86 10.32
C ALA A 732 33.30 -9.58 10.89
N ARG A 733 33.09 -10.47 11.87
CA ARG A 733 34.20 -11.21 12.50
C ARG A 733 34.85 -12.23 11.56
N LEU A 734 34.05 -12.90 10.73
CA LEU A 734 34.49 -13.86 9.71
C LEU A 734 33.84 -13.49 8.39
N LYS A 735 34.63 -13.48 7.31
CA LYS A 735 34.21 -13.20 5.94
C LYS A 735 34.35 -14.46 5.11
N VAL A 736 33.24 -14.91 4.54
CA VAL A 736 33.20 -16.14 3.74
C VAL A 736 32.58 -15.87 2.38
N GLY A 737 33.36 -16.16 1.34
CA GLY A 737 32.89 -16.15 -0.04
C GLY A 737 32.15 -17.45 -0.36
N LEU A 738 30.99 -17.35 -1.01
CA LEU A 738 30.24 -18.48 -1.56
C LEU A 738 30.45 -18.46 -3.08
N PHE A 739 31.38 -19.27 -3.56
CA PHE A 739 31.84 -19.24 -4.95
C PHE A 739 31.37 -20.47 -5.71
N VAL A 740 31.00 -20.28 -6.97
CA VAL A 740 30.66 -21.37 -7.90
C VAL A 740 31.42 -21.16 -9.20
N TRP A 741 32.16 -22.18 -9.61
CA TRP A 741 33.06 -22.08 -10.75
C TRP A 741 33.06 -23.32 -11.61
N GLU A 742 33.39 -23.14 -12.88
CA GLU A 742 33.08 -24.11 -13.95
C GLU A 742 34.29 -24.43 -14.82
N THR A 743 35.50 -23.96 -14.49
CA THR A 743 36.73 -24.25 -15.25
C THR A 743 37.88 -24.67 -14.36
N SER A 744 38.88 -25.32 -14.96
CA SER A 744 40.04 -25.92 -14.28
C SER A 744 40.99 -24.95 -13.54
N PHE A 745 40.85 -23.64 -13.74
CA PHE A 745 41.57 -22.63 -12.98
C PHE A 745 40.69 -21.39 -12.75
N VAL A 746 41.04 -20.62 -11.73
CA VAL A 746 40.38 -19.37 -11.33
C VAL A 746 41.04 -18.19 -12.04
N PRO A 747 40.29 -17.19 -12.54
CA PRO A 747 40.87 -15.96 -13.07
C PRO A 747 41.67 -15.19 -12.01
N ASP A 748 42.79 -14.59 -12.41
CA ASP A 748 43.67 -13.81 -11.51
C ASP A 748 42.92 -12.66 -10.81
N ASP A 749 41.89 -12.10 -11.46
CA ASP A 749 41.07 -11.00 -10.92
C ASP A 749 40.30 -11.37 -9.64
N TRP A 750 40.19 -12.67 -9.30
CA TRP A 750 39.55 -13.10 -8.05
C TRP A 750 40.52 -13.10 -6.86
N LEU A 751 41.83 -13.17 -7.10
CA LEU A 751 42.84 -13.31 -6.05
C LEU A 751 42.78 -12.18 -5.01
N PRO A 752 42.63 -10.89 -5.39
CA PRO A 752 42.48 -9.82 -4.40
C PRO A 752 41.27 -10.01 -3.48
N THR A 753 40.13 -10.46 -4.02
CA THR A 753 38.94 -10.75 -3.21
C THR A 753 39.16 -11.96 -2.30
N ILE A 754 39.84 -12.99 -2.80
CA ILE A 754 40.18 -14.19 -2.00
C ILE A 754 41.07 -13.82 -0.81
N ASP A 755 42.03 -12.92 -0.98
CA ASP A 755 42.95 -12.49 0.09
C ASP A 755 42.25 -11.74 1.24
N GLU A 756 41.06 -11.18 0.98
CA GLU A 756 40.22 -10.51 1.97
C GLU A 756 39.35 -11.48 2.81
N LEU A 757 39.23 -12.74 2.41
CA LEU A 757 38.36 -13.74 3.02
C LEU A 757 39.06 -14.57 4.10
N ASP A 758 38.27 -15.03 5.07
CA ASP A 758 38.71 -15.98 6.10
C ASP A 758 38.46 -17.44 5.68
N ALA A 759 37.49 -17.69 4.80
CA ALA A 759 37.24 -18.99 4.20
C ALA A 759 36.41 -18.88 2.90
N ILE A 760 36.32 -19.97 2.16
CA ILE A 760 35.46 -20.09 0.98
C ILE A 760 34.54 -21.30 1.13
N TRP A 761 33.26 -21.10 0.84
CA TRP A 761 32.28 -22.16 0.66
C TRP A 761 32.01 -22.35 -0.82
N VAL A 762 31.94 -23.61 -1.23
CA VAL A 762 31.67 -23.99 -2.61
C VAL A 762 30.61 -25.10 -2.65
N PRO A 763 29.80 -25.19 -3.71
CA PRO A 763 28.68 -26.12 -3.72
C PRO A 763 29.10 -27.58 -4.01
N THR A 764 30.32 -27.81 -4.51
CA THR A 764 30.80 -29.14 -4.93
C THR A 764 32.28 -29.36 -4.62
N ALA A 765 32.68 -30.62 -4.56
CA ALA A 765 34.09 -31.02 -4.46
C ALA A 765 34.89 -30.55 -5.68
N PHE A 766 34.29 -30.59 -6.88
CA PHE A 766 34.88 -30.04 -8.11
C PHE A 766 35.33 -28.58 -7.94
N CYS A 767 34.44 -27.71 -7.46
CA CYS A 767 34.79 -26.31 -7.18
C CYS A 767 35.86 -26.20 -6.07
N ALA A 768 35.79 -27.06 -5.07
CA ALA A 768 36.71 -27.03 -3.93
C ALA A 768 38.15 -27.33 -4.34
N ASP A 769 38.33 -28.33 -5.20
CA ASP A 769 39.65 -28.75 -5.67
C ASP A 769 40.31 -27.66 -6.53
N ILE A 770 39.51 -26.97 -7.36
CA ILE A 770 39.99 -25.81 -8.13
C ILE A 770 40.44 -24.68 -7.19
N LEU A 771 39.61 -24.28 -6.22
CA LEU A 771 39.97 -23.16 -5.34
C LEU A 771 41.14 -23.49 -4.41
N ARG A 772 41.23 -24.71 -3.89
CA ARG A 772 42.38 -25.15 -3.08
C ARG A 772 43.71 -25.09 -3.82
N SER A 773 43.69 -25.15 -5.16
CA SER A 773 44.91 -25.03 -5.97
C SER A 773 45.47 -23.60 -6.03
N VAL A 774 44.65 -22.59 -5.72
CA VAL A 774 45.01 -21.16 -5.84
C VAL A 774 45.06 -20.41 -4.51
N THR A 775 44.60 -21.00 -3.40
CA THR A 775 44.62 -20.34 -2.08
C THR A 775 44.89 -21.28 -0.92
N GLY A 776 45.51 -20.73 0.14
CA GLY A 776 45.77 -21.42 1.41
C GLY A 776 44.66 -21.25 2.47
N ILE A 777 43.64 -20.41 2.22
CA ILE A 777 42.53 -20.26 3.17
C ILE A 777 41.61 -21.49 3.14
N PRO A 778 40.90 -21.81 4.24
CA PRO A 778 40.00 -22.96 4.29
C PRO A 778 38.93 -22.94 3.19
N VAL A 779 38.81 -24.05 2.45
CA VAL A 779 37.75 -24.27 1.45
C VAL A 779 36.86 -25.43 1.89
N HIS A 780 35.59 -25.13 2.17
CA HIS A 780 34.59 -26.09 2.63
C HIS A 780 33.52 -26.34 1.56
N VAL A 781 33.13 -27.61 1.37
CA VAL A 781 31.99 -27.96 0.52
C VAL A 781 30.70 -27.75 1.31
N VAL A 782 29.86 -26.83 0.84
CA VAL A 782 28.53 -26.54 1.37
C VAL A 782 27.56 -26.51 0.18
N PRO A 783 26.86 -27.63 -0.09
CA PRO A 783 26.12 -27.80 -1.33
C PRO A 783 24.88 -26.91 -1.42
N TYR A 784 24.31 -26.77 -2.62
CA TYR A 784 23.03 -26.08 -2.80
C TYR A 784 21.87 -26.93 -2.26
N VAL A 785 20.85 -26.25 -1.75
CA VAL A 785 19.58 -26.88 -1.36
C VAL A 785 18.77 -27.22 -2.61
N VAL A 786 18.33 -28.47 -2.70
CA VAL A 786 17.46 -28.98 -3.76
C VAL A 786 16.28 -29.71 -3.14
N GLU A 787 15.14 -29.02 -3.06
CA GLU A 787 13.86 -29.57 -2.61
C GLU A 787 12.73 -28.97 -3.46
N ASN A 788 11.95 -29.82 -4.14
CA ASN A 788 10.77 -29.39 -4.87
C ASN A 788 9.50 -29.81 -4.11
N GLU A 789 8.45 -29.01 -4.25
CA GLU A 789 7.11 -29.45 -3.85
C GLU A 789 6.64 -30.55 -4.80
N PRO A 790 5.96 -31.60 -4.29
CA PRO A 790 5.40 -32.64 -5.15
C PRO A 790 4.46 -32.03 -6.17
N ALA A 791 4.69 -32.29 -7.47
CA ALA A 791 3.72 -31.92 -8.49
C ALA A 791 2.41 -32.71 -8.24
N PRO A 792 1.24 -32.06 -8.25
CA PRO A 792 -0.03 -32.77 -8.18
C PRO A 792 -0.12 -33.74 -9.36
N PRO A 793 -0.64 -34.96 -9.17
CA PRO A 793 -0.81 -35.91 -10.27
C PRO A 793 -1.74 -35.29 -11.32
N ALA A 794 -1.22 -35.07 -12.53
CA ALA A 794 -2.02 -34.55 -13.63
C ALA A 794 -3.03 -35.62 -14.06
N GLU A 795 -4.31 -35.26 -14.11
CA GLU A 795 -5.32 -36.06 -14.82
C GLU A 795 -4.89 -36.21 -16.30
N THR A 796 -5.23 -37.34 -16.93
CA THR A 796 -4.79 -37.66 -18.30
C THR A 796 -5.23 -36.60 -19.33
N SER A 797 -6.39 -35.97 -19.13
CA SER A 797 -6.90 -34.84 -19.92
C SER A 797 -6.04 -33.59 -19.76
N ALA A 798 -5.67 -33.23 -18.53
CA ALA A 798 -4.83 -32.08 -18.22
C ALA A 798 -3.40 -32.21 -18.79
N ALA A 799 -2.84 -33.43 -18.81
CA ALA A 799 -1.52 -33.69 -19.41
C ALA A 799 -1.51 -33.43 -20.93
N VAL A 800 -2.57 -33.81 -21.64
CA VAL A 800 -2.70 -33.56 -23.09
C VAL A 800 -2.78 -32.06 -23.40
N GLU A 801 -3.55 -31.32 -22.61
CA GLU A 801 -3.66 -29.86 -22.74
C GLU A 801 -2.33 -29.16 -22.43
N THR A 802 -1.63 -29.61 -21.40
CA THR A 802 -0.29 -29.12 -21.03
C THR A 802 0.74 -29.41 -22.13
N CYS A 803 0.71 -30.59 -22.77
CA CYS A 803 1.56 -30.85 -23.93
C CYS A 803 1.30 -29.84 -25.05
N ARG A 804 0.03 -29.57 -25.36
CA ARG A 804 -0.36 -28.62 -26.43
C ARG A 804 0.08 -27.19 -26.11
N SER A 805 0.00 -26.74 -24.86
CA SER A 805 0.42 -25.39 -24.48
C SER A 805 1.93 -25.17 -24.68
N PHE A 806 2.75 -26.23 -24.59
CA PHE A 806 4.18 -26.20 -24.85
C PHE A 806 4.56 -26.55 -26.30
N GLY A 807 3.59 -26.79 -27.19
CA GLY A 807 3.86 -27.22 -28.57
C GLY A 807 4.43 -28.64 -28.69
N LEU A 808 4.23 -29.47 -27.66
CA LEU A 808 4.68 -30.86 -27.60
C LEU A 808 3.63 -31.79 -28.22
N ALA A 809 4.09 -32.90 -28.80
CA ALA A 809 3.21 -33.90 -29.40
C ALA A 809 2.63 -34.84 -28.33
N PRO A 810 1.33 -34.78 -27.99
CA PRO A 810 0.78 -35.53 -26.86
C PRO A 810 0.90 -37.06 -26.96
N GLN A 811 1.04 -37.57 -28.19
CA GLN A 811 1.23 -38.99 -28.49
C GLN A 811 2.68 -39.48 -28.37
N LYS A 812 3.65 -38.57 -28.23
CA LYS A 812 5.07 -38.90 -28.08
C LYS A 812 5.47 -38.85 -26.59
N ARG A 813 6.55 -39.54 -26.26
CA ARG A 813 7.24 -39.39 -24.96
C ARG A 813 8.34 -38.35 -25.07
N HIS A 814 8.67 -37.66 -23.97
CA HIS A 814 9.53 -36.47 -24.01
C HIS A 814 10.82 -36.67 -23.20
N ILE A 815 11.95 -36.20 -23.74
CA ILE A 815 13.24 -36.08 -23.05
C ILE A 815 13.51 -34.60 -22.87
N LEU A 816 13.77 -34.13 -21.65
CA LEU A 816 14.00 -32.70 -21.37
C LEU A 816 15.49 -32.40 -21.24
N TYR A 817 15.93 -31.29 -21.83
CA TYR A 817 17.14 -30.59 -21.44
C TYR A 817 16.80 -29.11 -21.16
N ALA A 818 17.04 -28.65 -19.94
CA ALA A 818 16.78 -27.27 -19.54
C ALA A 818 18.09 -26.51 -19.27
N PHE A 819 18.28 -25.40 -19.98
CA PHE A 819 19.46 -24.55 -19.83
C PHE A 819 19.12 -23.06 -20.06
N ASP A 820 20.13 -22.21 -19.94
CA ASP A 820 20.03 -20.76 -20.19
C ASP A 820 20.99 -20.40 -21.34
N GLY A 821 20.48 -19.82 -22.42
CA GLY A 821 21.26 -19.44 -23.58
C GLY A 821 22.28 -18.34 -23.28
N SER A 822 22.02 -17.49 -22.28
CA SER A 822 22.99 -16.47 -21.83
C SER A 822 24.16 -17.06 -21.03
N SER A 823 24.08 -18.35 -20.66
CA SER A 823 25.13 -19.09 -19.94
C SER A 823 26.06 -19.87 -20.89
N PHE A 824 26.51 -19.20 -21.96
CA PHE A 824 27.41 -19.71 -23.02
C PHE A 824 26.98 -21.05 -23.61
N LEU A 825 26.31 -21.01 -24.77
CA LEU A 825 25.75 -22.20 -25.42
C LEU A 825 26.77 -23.33 -25.63
N ALA A 826 28.04 -23.01 -25.94
CA ALA A 826 29.11 -23.99 -26.11
C ALA A 826 29.38 -24.83 -24.84
N ARG A 827 29.20 -24.24 -23.65
CA ARG A 827 29.35 -24.94 -22.37
C ARG A 827 28.17 -25.87 -22.10
N LYS A 828 26.95 -25.49 -22.48
CA LYS A 828 25.76 -26.36 -22.34
C LYS A 828 25.71 -27.44 -23.42
N ASN A 829 26.34 -27.18 -24.56
CA ASN A 829 26.55 -28.11 -25.66
C ASN A 829 25.28 -28.89 -26.11
N PRO A 830 24.12 -28.23 -26.32
CA PRO A 830 22.89 -28.92 -26.74
C PRO A 830 22.99 -29.54 -28.14
N GLN A 831 23.95 -29.12 -28.97
CA GLN A 831 24.16 -29.65 -30.31
C GLN A 831 24.54 -31.13 -30.29
N VAL A 832 25.40 -31.53 -29.36
CA VAL A 832 25.78 -32.94 -29.16
C VAL A 832 24.56 -33.77 -28.75
N LEU A 833 23.71 -33.26 -27.85
CA LEU A 833 22.49 -33.98 -27.45
C LEU A 833 21.54 -34.21 -28.62
N ILE A 834 21.35 -33.22 -29.50
CA ILE A 834 20.51 -33.39 -30.71
C ILE A 834 21.08 -34.49 -31.60
N ARG A 835 22.40 -34.50 -31.84
CA ARG A 835 23.06 -35.51 -32.67
C ARG A 835 22.94 -36.90 -32.06
N ALA A 836 23.25 -37.04 -30.77
CA ALA A 836 23.14 -38.31 -30.06
C ALA A 836 21.70 -38.84 -29.99
N PHE A 837 20.70 -37.98 -29.76
CA PHE A 837 19.28 -38.33 -29.79
C PHE A 837 18.86 -38.91 -31.14
N ARG A 838 19.31 -38.28 -32.24
CA ARG A 838 19.04 -38.74 -33.61
C ARG A 838 19.78 -40.04 -33.94
N ALA A 839 21.06 -40.13 -33.58
CA ALA A 839 21.89 -41.33 -33.77
C ALA A 839 21.35 -42.54 -32.96
N ALA A 840 20.73 -42.28 -31.81
CA ALA A 840 20.05 -43.30 -31.02
C ALA A 840 18.76 -43.81 -31.65
N GLY A 841 18.23 -43.15 -32.69
CA GLY A 841 17.01 -43.56 -33.39
C GLY A 841 15.71 -43.31 -32.62
N LEU A 842 15.76 -42.52 -31.55
CA LEU A 842 14.66 -42.37 -30.59
C LEU A 842 13.42 -41.67 -31.17
N ALA A 843 13.61 -40.76 -32.13
CA ALA A 843 12.51 -40.13 -32.84
C ALA A 843 11.59 -41.16 -33.55
N ARG A 844 12.19 -42.21 -34.14
CA ARG A 844 11.45 -43.31 -34.79
C ARG A 844 10.79 -44.23 -33.77
N ALA A 845 11.33 -44.28 -32.55
CA ALA A 845 10.78 -45.02 -31.42
C ALA A 845 9.68 -44.25 -30.65
N GLY A 846 9.18 -43.13 -31.20
CA GLY A 846 8.08 -42.36 -30.60
C GLY A 846 8.49 -41.35 -29.53
N TRP A 847 9.77 -41.01 -29.43
CA TRP A 847 10.28 -39.99 -28.51
C TRP A 847 10.49 -38.63 -29.18
N GLN A 848 10.47 -37.57 -28.39
CA GLN A 848 10.74 -36.20 -28.80
C GLN A 848 11.72 -35.55 -27.80
N LEU A 849 12.74 -34.87 -28.31
CA LEU A 849 13.67 -34.10 -27.49
C LEU A 849 13.12 -32.69 -27.27
N VAL A 850 13.07 -32.23 -26.02
CA VAL A 850 12.58 -30.92 -25.62
C VAL A 850 13.74 -30.11 -25.07
N LEU A 851 14.10 -29.03 -25.75
CA LEU A 851 15.11 -28.08 -25.31
C LEU A 851 14.40 -26.88 -24.70
N LYS A 852 14.35 -26.81 -23.37
CA LYS A 852 13.87 -25.63 -22.66
C LYS A 852 15.03 -24.66 -22.50
N THR A 853 14.87 -23.44 -22.99
CA THR A 853 15.89 -22.40 -22.90
C THR A 853 15.28 -21.01 -22.71
N LYS A 854 16.13 -20.00 -22.62
CA LYS A 854 15.81 -18.58 -22.72
C LYS A 854 17.02 -17.89 -23.37
N HIS A 855 16.82 -16.76 -24.05
CA HIS A 855 17.91 -15.94 -24.63
C HIS A 855 18.71 -16.59 -25.76
N VAL A 856 18.20 -17.66 -26.40
CA VAL A 856 18.92 -18.24 -27.54
C VAL A 856 18.88 -17.32 -28.75
N PHE A 857 17.80 -16.56 -28.94
CA PHE A 857 17.71 -15.53 -29.97
C PHE A 857 18.60 -14.29 -29.73
N ASP A 858 19.11 -14.11 -28.51
CA ASP A 858 20.03 -13.01 -28.18
C ASP A 858 21.46 -13.28 -28.71
N LEU A 859 21.74 -14.51 -29.17
CA LEU A 859 23.01 -14.95 -29.77
C LEU A 859 22.81 -15.26 -31.27
N PRO A 860 22.93 -14.27 -32.16
CA PRO A 860 22.49 -14.41 -33.56
C PRO A 860 23.23 -15.48 -34.35
N THR A 861 24.49 -15.80 -34.00
CA THR A 861 25.29 -16.80 -34.72
C THR A 861 25.10 -18.21 -34.16
N GLU A 862 25.36 -18.39 -32.86
CA GLU A 862 25.28 -19.70 -32.19
C GLU A 862 23.84 -20.19 -32.06
N GLY A 863 22.90 -19.29 -31.77
CA GLY A 863 21.47 -19.60 -31.70
C GLY A 863 20.93 -20.00 -33.07
N ARG A 864 21.35 -19.32 -34.14
CA ARG A 864 20.98 -19.70 -35.52
C ARG A 864 21.51 -21.08 -35.88
N ALA A 865 22.77 -21.37 -35.57
CA ALA A 865 23.37 -22.69 -35.81
C ALA A 865 22.63 -23.81 -35.06
N LEU A 866 22.17 -23.55 -33.82
CA LEU A 866 21.35 -24.49 -33.07
C LEU A 866 19.99 -24.72 -33.74
N LEU A 867 19.31 -23.66 -34.17
CA LEU A 867 18.00 -23.76 -34.83
C LEU A 867 18.08 -24.43 -36.20
N ASP A 868 19.14 -24.17 -36.97
CA ASP A 868 19.40 -24.87 -38.24
C ASP A 868 19.64 -26.37 -38.00
N LEU A 869 20.32 -26.73 -36.90
CA LEU A 869 20.48 -28.13 -36.50
C LEU A 869 19.14 -28.76 -36.07
N VAL A 870 18.27 -28.03 -35.37
CA VAL A 870 16.92 -28.49 -35.03
C VAL A 870 16.10 -28.77 -36.29
N GLY A 871 16.09 -27.83 -37.25
CA GLY A 871 15.40 -27.99 -38.53
C GLY A 871 13.88 -28.12 -38.39
N THR A 872 13.22 -28.72 -39.39
CA THR A 872 11.74 -28.81 -39.48
C THR A 872 11.19 -30.22 -39.26
N ALA A 873 12.00 -31.17 -38.78
CA ALA A 873 11.63 -32.58 -38.66
C ALA A 873 10.64 -32.87 -37.51
N GLY A 874 10.44 -31.93 -36.58
CA GLY A 874 9.52 -32.07 -35.43
C GLY A 874 9.93 -33.13 -34.42
N ASP A 875 11.17 -33.61 -34.49
CA ASP A 875 11.80 -34.56 -33.56
C ASP A 875 12.41 -33.86 -32.34
N VAL A 876 12.79 -32.59 -32.49
CA VAL A 876 13.27 -31.70 -31.43
C VAL A 876 12.35 -30.47 -31.34
N VAL A 877 11.94 -30.09 -30.13
CA VAL A 877 11.14 -28.88 -29.84
C VAL A 877 11.97 -27.94 -28.98
N VAL A 878 12.04 -26.67 -29.37
CA VAL A 878 12.72 -25.63 -28.59
C VAL A 878 11.68 -24.72 -27.95
N ILE A 879 11.73 -24.60 -26.63
CA ILE A 879 10.91 -23.68 -25.84
C ILE A 879 11.83 -22.56 -25.35
N ASP A 880 11.95 -21.47 -26.13
CA ASP A 880 12.80 -20.32 -25.81
C ASP A 880 11.99 -19.18 -25.15
N GLN A 881 11.63 -19.38 -23.88
CA GLN A 881 10.90 -18.38 -23.11
C GLN A 881 11.11 -18.58 -21.59
N PRO A 882 10.96 -17.50 -20.79
CA PRO A 882 10.78 -17.63 -19.35
C PRO A 882 9.52 -18.44 -19.05
N LEU A 883 9.62 -19.44 -18.16
CA LEU A 883 8.47 -20.20 -17.66
C LEU A 883 8.26 -19.89 -16.19
N SER A 884 7.00 -19.86 -15.76
CA SER A 884 6.67 -19.80 -14.32
C SER A 884 7.17 -21.08 -13.63
N ARG A 885 7.28 -21.06 -12.29
CA ARG A 885 7.63 -22.27 -11.52
C ARG A 885 6.65 -23.41 -11.77
N THR A 886 5.36 -23.10 -11.85
CA THR A 886 4.31 -24.07 -12.12
C THR A 886 4.46 -24.67 -13.50
N ASP A 887 4.69 -23.85 -14.52
CA ASP A 887 4.85 -24.32 -15.91
C ASP A 887 6.13 -25.15 -16.07
N LEU A 888 7.23 -24.74 -15.42
CA LEU A 888 8.46 -25.51 -15.44
C LEU A 888 8.28 -26.87 -14.74
N ALA A 889 7.63 -26.90 -13.58
CA ALA A 889 7.31 -28.15 -12.89
C ALA A 889 6.40 -29.06 -13.73
N ALA A 890 5.41 -28.49 -14.42
CA ALA A 890 4.54 -29.22 -15.34
C ALA A 890 5.33 -29.79 -16.53
N LEU A 891 6.26 -29.01 -17.11
CA LEU A 891 7.14 -29.49 -18.18
C LEU A 891 8.04 -30.63 -17.71
N PHE A 892 8.64 -30.52 -16.53
CA PHE A 892 9.38 -31.63 -15.90
C PHE A 892 8.48 -32.84 -15.69
N ALA A 893 7.24 -32.66 -15.22
CA ALA A 893 6.29 -33.75 -15.01
C ALA A 893 6.02 -34.54 -16.29
N LEU A 894 5.88 -33.86 -17.44
CA LEU A 894 5.66 -34.47 -18.76
C LEU A 894 6.87 -35.26 -19.31
N CYS A 895 8.07 -35.02 -18.77
CA CYS A 895 9.31 -35.61 -19.27
C CYS A 895 9.81 -36.69 -18.29
N PRO A 896 9.77 -37.99 -18.62
CA PRO A 896 10.31 -39.04 -17.76
C PRO A 896 11.84 -39.07 -17.71
N ILE A 897 12.51 -38.54 -18.74
CA ILE A 897 13.98 -38.50 -18.85
C ILE A 897 14.44 -37.05 -18.89
N TYR A 898 15.49 -36.75 -18.13
CA TYR A 898 16.24 -35.50 -18.21
C TYR A 898 17.65 -35.79 -18.74
N ALA A 899 18.07 -35.11 -19.80
CA ALA A 899 19.36 -35.34 -20.45
C ALA A 899 20.19 -34.04 -20.51
N SER A 900 21.42 -34.04 -20.00
CA SER A 900 22.32 -32.88 -20.01
C SER A 900 23.66 -33.23 -20.65
N SER A 901 23.96 -32.63 -21.80
CA SER A 901 25.24 -32.81 -22.52
C SER A 901 26.28 -31.74 -22.20
N HIS A 902 26.14 -31.08 -21.05
CA HIS A 902 27.02 -29.99 -20.63
C HIS A 902 28.50 -30.37 -20.72
N ALA A 903 29.34 -29.44 -21.17
CA ALA A 903 30.78 -29.58 -21.19
C ALA A 903 31.41 -29.28 -19.82
N SER A 904 30.79 -28.39 -19.04
CA SER A 904 31.15 -28.13 -17.64
C SER A 904 30.03 -27.47 -16.86
N GLU A 905 29.91 -27.79 -15.57
CA GLU A 905 28.98 -27.22 -14.60
C GLU A 905 29.65 -27.14 -13.23
N GLY A 906 29.44 -26.05 -12.50
CA GLY A 906 29.96 -25.93 -11.13
C GLY A 906 29.16 -26.73 -10.11
N PHE A 907 27.87 -26.99 -10.40
CA PHE A 907 26.98 -27.79 -9.57
C PHE A 907 26.06 -28.71 -10.39
N GLY A 908 25.34 -28.15 -11.37
CA GLY A 908 24.33 -28.89 -12.15
C GLY A 908 22.94 -28.86 -11.52
N LEU A 909 22.40 -27.67 -11.24
CA LEU A 909 21.16 -27.51 -10.47
C LEU A 909 19.96 -28.22 -11.12
N THR A 910 19.80 -28.10 -12.42
CA THR A 910 18.69 -28.76 -13.15
C THR A 910 18.83 -30.29 -13.21
N ILE A 911 20.07 -30.81 -13.09
CA ILE A 911 20.35 -32.25 -12.97
C ILE A 911 19.87 -32.72 -11.60
N ALA A 912 20.26 -32.02 -10.53
CA ALA A 912 19.84 -32.33 -9.17
C ALA A 912 18.30 -32.22 -8.98
N GLU A 913 17.67 -31.20 -9.58
CA GLU A 913 16.21 -31.04 -9.57
C GLU A 913 15.49 -32.21 -10.26
N ALA A 914 15.99 -32.64 -11.43
CA ALA A 914 15.44 -33.79 -12.14
C ALA A 914 15.55 -35.08 -11.28
N MET A 915 16.70 -35.27 -10.62
CA MET A 915 16.92 -36.40 -9.72
C MET A 915 15.98 -36.36 -8.51
N GLU A 916 15.78 -35.19 -7.88
CA GLU A 916 14.83 -35.02 -6.77
C GLU A 916 13.40 -35.37 -7.19
N MET A 917 12.99 -34.93 -8.38
CA MET A 917 11.70 -35.28 -8.97
C MET A 917 11.58 -36.77 -9.35
N GLY A 918 12.67 -37.55 -9.23
CA GLY A 918 12.71 -38.97 -9.54
C GLY A 918 12.68 -39.26 -11.03
N LYS A 919 13.23 -38.37 -11.85
CA LYS A 919 13.42 -38.58 -13.29
C LYS A 919 14.63 -39.47 -13.54
N VAL A 920 14.61 -40.17 -14.67
CA VAL A 920 15.81 -40.85 -15.17
C VAL A 920 16.74 -39.78 -15.73
N VAL A 921 17.95 -39.69 -15.19
CA VAL A 921 18.90 -38.63 -15.54
C VAL A 921 20.06 -39.21 -16.35
N VAL A 922 20.31 -38.61 -17.52
CA VAL A 922 21.49 -38.85 -18.36
C VAL A 922 22.31 -37.58 -18.36
N ALA A 923 23.56 -37.61 -17.92
CA ALA A 923 24.38 -36.39 -17.97
C ALA A 923 25.86 -36.67 -18.15
N THR A 924 26.60 -35.70 -18.66
CA THR A 924 28.07 -35.74 -18.73
C THR A 924 28.67 -36.05 -17.34
N ASP A 925 29.59 -37.01 -17.28
CA ASP A 925 30.39 -37.35 -16.10
C ASP A 925 31.56 -36.37 -15.94
N TYR A 926 31.24 -35.08 -15.78
CA TYR A 926 32.20 -34.01 -15.61
C TYR A 926 31.63 -32.89 -14.72
N GLY A 927 32.51 -32.12 -14.06
CA GLY A 927 32.11 -31.00 -13.22
C GLY A 927 31.42 -31.41 -11.91
N GLY A 928 30.58 -30.53 -11.38
CA GLY A 928 29.95 -30.66 -10.07
C GLY A 928 28.88 -31.75 -9.94
N SER A 929 28.28 -32.22 -11.05
CA SER A 929 27.25 -33.25 -10.97
C SER A 929 27.77 -34.62 -10.52
N ARG A 930 29.08 -34.84 -10.56
CA ARG A 930 29.73 -36.08 -10.12
C ARG A 930 29.58 -36.33 -8.62
N ASP A 931 29.29 -35.29 -7.85
CA ASP A 931 29.08 -35.39 -6.41
C ASP A 931 27.80 -36.17 -6.06
N PHE A 932 26.80 -36.20 -6.96
CA PHE A 932 25.50 -36.80 -6.69
C PHE A 932 24.93 -37.70 -7.78
N LEU A 933 25.44 -37.66 -9.01
CA LEU A 933 25.03 -38.54 -10.11
C LEU A 933 26.09 -39.62 -10.35
N ASP A 934 25.70 -40.88 -10.17
CA ASP A 934 26.54 -42.05 -10.44
C ASP A 934 25.69 -43.19 -11.07
N PRO A 935 26.29 -44.30 -11.54
CA PRO A 935 25.56 -45.40 -12.18
C PRO A 935 24.51 -46.10 -11.30
N SER A 936 24.50 -45.87 -9.98
CA SER A 936 23.48 -46.43 -9.08
C SER A 936 22.16 -45.64 -9.09
N CYS A 937 22.18 -44.40 -9.59
CA CYS A 937 21.05 -43.48 -9.54
C CYS A 937 20.78 -42.73 -10.86
N GLY A 938 21.48 -43.09 -11.94
CA GLY A 938 21.27 -42.54 -13.28
C GLY A 938 22.31 -43.02 -14.27
N PHE A 939 22.50 -42.27 -15.34
CA PHE A 939 23.37 -42.60 -16.47
C PHE A 939 24.44 -41.52 -16.68
N PRO A 940 25.54 -41.53 -15.90
CA PRO A 940 26.68 -40.67 -16.16
C PRO A 940 27.38 -41.11 -17.46
N VAL A 941 27.61 -40.15 -18.36
CA VAL A 941 28.19 -40.40 -19.68
C VAL A 941 29.63 -39.94 -19.68
N LYS A 942 30.53 -40.86 -20.03
CA LYS A 942 31.97 -40.60 -20.05
C LYS A 942 32.30 -39.37 -20.91
N ALA A 943 33.18 -38.53 -20.38
CA ALA A 943 33.75 -37.39 -21.08
C ALA A 943 35.28 -37.47 -21.09
N ARG A 944 35.90 -36.84 -22.09
CA ARG A 944 37.35 -36.62 -22.13
C ARG A 944 37.65 -35.16 -21.77
N GLU A 945 38.69 -34.94 -20.99
CA GLU A 945 39.15 -33.59 -20.68
C GLU A 945 39.84 -32.96 -21.90
N VAL A 946 39.37 -31.79 -22.31
CA VAL A 946 39.88 -31.06 -23.48
C VAL A 946 40.15 -29.61 -23.09
N ALA A 947 41.34 -29.13 -23.43
CA ALA A 947 41.70 -27.73 -23.27
C ALA A 947 41.05 -26.88 -24.38
N LEU A 948 40.45 -25.75 -23.99
CA LEU A 948 39.83 -24.80 -24.90
C LEU A 948 40.87 -24.19 -25.84
N GLU A 949 40.64 -24.32 -27.14
CA GLU A 949 41.53 -23.76 -28.17
C GLU A 949 41.38 -22.23 -28.30
N GLN A 950 40.24 -21.69 -27.87
CA GLN A 950 39.89 -20.27 -27.90
C GLN A 950 39.10 -19.87 -26.65
N SER A 951 39.09 -18.58 -26.32
CA SER A 951 38.29 -18.07 -25.20
C SER A 951 36.82 -17.94 -25.58
N HIS A 952 35.93 -18.31 -24.66
CA HIS A 952 34.48 -18.15 -24.76
C HIS A 952 33.99 -17.26 -23.60
N GLY A 953 33.98 -15.94 -23.80
CA GLY A 953 33.66 -14.99 -22.71
C GLY A 953 34.62 -15.14 -21.53
N PRO A 954 34.15 -15.44 -20.29
CA PRO A 954 34.98 -15.62 -19.11
C PRO A 954 35.80 -16.93 -19.12
N TYR A 955 35.50 -17.85 -20.04
CA TYR A 955 36.24 -19.12 -20.16
C TYR A 955 37.43 -18.94 -21.08
N LEU A 956 38.62 -18.81 -20.49
CA LEU A 956 39.83 -18.48 -21.22
C LEU A 956 40.39 -19.68 -21.99
N ARG A 957 41.08 -19.41 -23.10
CA ARG A 957 41.90 -20.38 -23.82
C ARG A 957 42.81 -21.14 -22.85
N GLY A 958 42.85 -22.47 -22.97
CA GLY A 958 43.59 -23.35 -22.08
C GLY A 958 42.82 -23.87 -20.88
N ALA A 959 41.63 -23.32 -20.57
CA ALA A 959 40.73 -23.92 -19.59
C ALA A 959 40.26 -25.31 -20.05
N VAL A 960 39.98 -26.21 -19.11
CA VAL A 960 39.59 -27.59 -19.43
C VAL A 960 38.07 -27.75 -19.32
N TRP A 961 37.47 -28.40 -20.31
CA TRP A 961 36.08 -28.88 -20.30
C TRP A 961 36.03 -30.40 -20.52
N GLY A 962 34.93 -31.02 -20.09
CA GLY A 962 34.60 -32.40 -20.43
C GLY A 962 33.89 -32.48 -21.78
N GLU A 963 34.57 -32.93 -22.81
CA GLU A 963 33.93 -33.28 -24.07
C GLU A 963 33.28 -34.66 -23.95
N ILE A 964 31.95 -34.66 -23.92
CA ILE A 964 31.14 -35.88 -23.83
C ILE A 964 31.29 -36.75 -25.08
N ASP A 965 31.41 -38.06 -24.90
CA ASP A 965 31.44 -39.03 -25.99
C ASP A 965 30.03 -39.17 -26.63
N GLU A 966 29.88 -38.77 -27.90
CA GLU A 966 28.57 -38.78 -28.58
C GLU A 966 27.99 -40.19 -28.77
N GLU A 967 28.84 -41.21 -28.98
CA GLU A 967 28.41 -42.59 -29.14
C GLU A 967 27.95 -43.17 -27.80
N ALA A 968 28.71 -42.88 -26.74
CA ALA A 968 28.33 -43.24 -25.37
C ALA A 968 27.05 -42.52 -24.93
N LEU A 969 26.87 -41.25 -25.29
CA LEU A 969 25.63 -40.50 -25.03
C LEU A 969 24.45 -41.14 -25.76
N ALA A 970 24.61 -41.50 -27.03
CA ALA A 970 23.57 -42.19 -27.79
C ALA A 970 23.21 -43.54 -27.17
N ALA A 971 24.20 -44.31 -26.68
CA ALA A 971 23.98 -45.56 -25.96
C ALA A 971 23.23 -45.34 -24.64
N ALA A 972 23.68 -44.41 -23.81
CA ALA A 972 23.05 -44.07 -22.53
C ALA A 972 21.60 -43.58 -22.71
N LEU A 973 21.31 -42.83 -23.77
CA LEU A 973 19.94 -42.43 -24.11
C LEU A 973 19.05 -43.63 -24.45
N ARG A 974 19.57 -44.65 -25.15
CA ARG A 974 18.80 -45.88 -25.43
C ARG A 974 18.54 -46.66 -24.14
N GLU A 975 19.53 -46.78 -23.26
CA GLU A 975 19.39 -47.47 -21.98
C GLU A 975 18.40 -46.74 -21.05
N ALA A 976 18.46 -45.42 -20.99
CA ALA A 976 17.51 -44.61 -20.25
C ALA A 976 16.07 -44.80 -20.77
N VAL A 977 15.88 -44.81 -22.09
CA VAL A 977 14.58 -45.10 -22.72
C VAL A 977 14.10 -46.51 -22.40
N GLU A 978 14.97 -47.51 -22.49
CA GLU A 978 14.65 -48.90 -22.17
C GLU A 978 14.25 -49.05 -20.70
N SER A 979 14.89 -48.32 -19.77
CA SER A 979 14.49 -48.31 -18.36
C SER A 979 13.06 -47.78 -18.16
N VAL A 980 12.64 -46.79 -18.94
CA VAL A 980 11.26 -46.26 -18.89
C VAL A 980 10.27 -47.22 -19.53
N VAL A 981 10.66 -47.93 -20.59
CA VAL A 981 9.79 -48.90 -21.27
C VAL A 981 9.60 -50.18 -20.44
N SER A 982 10.68 -50.68 -19.82
CA SER A 982 10.67 -51.88 -18.98
C SER A 982 10.10 -51.65 -17.57
N GLY A 983 10.00 -50.40 -17.12
CA GLY A 983 9.54 -50.02 -15.79
C GLY A 983 10.65 -49.85 -14.74
N ALA A 984 11.90 -50.21 -15.06
CA ALA A 984 13.06 -50.04 -14.19
C ALA A 984 13.34 -48.57 -13.81
N ALA A 985 12.82 -47.61 -14.59
CA ALA A 985 12.92 -46.17 -14.31
C ALA A 985 12.40 -45.76 -12.92
N ALA A 986 11.43 -46.48 -12.36
CA ALA A 986 10.89 -46.18 -11.03
C ALA A 986 11.92 -46.42 -9.92
N GLU A 987 12.72 -47.49 -10.02
CA GLU A 987 13.78 -47.81 -9.07
C GLU A 987 14.93 -46.80 -9.18
N ILE A 988 15.37 -46.51 -10.41
CA ILE A 988 16.41 -45.50 -10.69
C ILE A 988 15.98 -44.13 -10.16
N GLY A 989 14.74 -43.70 -10.44
CA GLY A 989 14.20 -42.43 -9.96
C GLY A 989 14.08 -42.37 -8.43
N THR A 990 13.76 -43.50 -7.77
CA THR A 990 13.72 -43.57 -6.31
C THR A 990 15.11 -43.45 -5.69
N ALA A 991 16.12 -44.12 -6.28
CA ALA A 991 17.50 -44.01 -5.87
C ALA A 991 18.03 -42.58 -6.05
N ALA A 992 17.75 -41.96 -7.20
CA ALA A 992 18.09 -40.57 -7.51
C ALA A 992 17.51 -39.60 -6.47
N ARG A 993 16.20 -39.68 -6.22
CA ARG A 993 15.52 -38.84 -5.23
C ARG A 993 16.10 -39.03 -3.83
N SER A 994 16.35 -40.27 -3.44
CA SER A 994 16.89 -40.59 -2.12
C SER A 994 18.29 -40.00 -1.94
N ARG A 995 19.14 -40.06 -2.96
CA ARG A 995 20.46 -39.43 -2.96
C ARG A 995 20.38 -37.92 -2.75
N ILE A 996 19.55 -37.23 -3.55
CA ILE A 996 19.41 -35.78 -3.46
C ILE A 996 18.86 -35.36 -2.08
N ARG A 997 17.85 -36.06 -1.56
CA ARG A 997 17.27 -35.73 -0.25
C ARG A 997 18.21 -35.99 0.93
N ALA A 998 19.11 -36.97 0.81
CA ALA A 998 20.09 -37.26 1.84
C ALA A 998 21.10 -36.10 2.01
N ASP A 999 21.63 -35.60 0.89
CA ASP A 999 22.80 -34.71 0.92
C ASP A 999 22.47 -33.24 0.61
N LEU A 1000 21.36 -32.98 -0.09
CA LEU A 1000 21.00 -31.65 -0.62
C LEU A 1000 19.67 -31.12 -0.06
N SER A 1001 19.12 -31.74 1.00
CA SER A 1001 17.97 -31.21 1.73
C SER A 1001 18.32 -29.94 2.51
N VAL A 1002 17.31 -29.14 2.86
CA VAL A 1002 17.47 -27.95 3.72
C VAL A 1002 18.18 -28.33 5.02
N ALA A 1003 17.83 -29.47 5.61
CA ALA A 1003 18.44 -29.96 6.85
C ALA A 1003 19.91 -30.37 6.67
N ALA A 1004 20.24 -31.07 5.59
CA ALA A 1004 21.61 -31.50 5.30
C ALA A 1004 22.54 -30.30 5.05
N VAL A 1005 22.09 -29.33 4.24
CA VAL A 1005 22.86 -28.11 3.96
C VAL A 1005 23.02 -27.26 5.21
N ALA A 1006 21.97 -27.11 6.04
CA ALA A 1006 22.05 -26.39 7.32
C ALA A 1006 23.09 -27.03 8.27
N ALA A 1007 23.14 -28.37 8.33
CA ALA A 1007 24.16 -29.08 9.10
C ALA A 1007 25.58 -28.85 8.54
N ALA A 1008 25.75 -28.84 7.23
CA ALA A 1008 27.03 -28.53 6.58
C ALA A 1008 27.52 -27.11 6.89
N MET A 1009 26.61 -26.13 6.88
CA MET A 1009 26.91 -24.74 7.29
C MET A 1009 27.34 -24.65 8.75
N ALA A 1010 26.62 -25.31 9.66
CA ALA A 1010 26.95 -25.36 11.08
C ALA A 1010 28.33 -25.98 11.33
N ALA A 1011 28.59 -27.15 10.77
CA ALA A 1011 29.88 -27.83 10.89
C ALA A 1011 31.03 -26.99 10.31
N SER A 1012 30.78 -26.28 9.20
CA SER A 1012 31.74 -25.35 8.61
C SER A 1012 32.08 -24.20 9.55
N PHE A 1013 31.06 -23.54 10.13
CA PHE A 1013 31.26 -22.44 11.08
C PHE A 1013 31.99 -22.88 12.36
N GLU A 1014 31.69 -24.07 12.88
CA GLU A 1014 32.38 -24.64 14.05
C GLU A 1014 33.87 -24.83 13.79
N ARG A 1015 34.25 -25.38 12.62
CA ARG A 1015 35.66 -25.53 12.23
C ARG A 1015 36.38 -24.18 12.16
N LEU A 1016 35.74 -23.18 11.56
CA LEU A 1016 36.30 -21.82 11.44
C LEU A 1016 36.43 -21.11 12.80
N SER A 1017 35.50 -21.38 13.72
CA SER A 1017 35.52 -20.78 15.06
C SER A 1017 36.49 -21.46 16.02
N ALA A 1018 36.78 -22.75 15.83
CA ALA A 1018 37.73 -23.51 16.65
C ALA A 1018 39.20 -23.23 16.28
N GLY A 1019 39.48 -22.95 15.00
CA GLY A 1019 40.83 -22.68 14.49
C GLY A 1019 41.23 -21.21 14.60
N GLY A 1020 41.10 -20.59 15.78
CA GLY A 1020 41.33 -19.15 16.01
C GLY A 1020 42.51 -18.54 15.23
N PRO A 1021 42.42 -17.25 14.85
CA PRO A 1021 43.23 -16.67 13.78
C PRO A 1021 44.72 -16.82 14.04
N SER A 1022 45.42 -17.49 13.13
CA SER A 1022 46.84 -17.24 12.88
C SER A 1022 46.97 -16.02 11.97
N ARG A 1023 46.72 -14.83 12.54
CA ARG A 1023 47.20 -13.55 12.01
C ARG A 1023 47.69 -12.70 13.17
#